data_AF-A0A7V1LQG3-F1
#
_entry.id   AF-A0A7V1LQG3-F1
#
_cell.length_a   1.000
_cell.length_b   1.000
_cell.length_c   1.000
_cell.angle_alpha   90.00
_cell.angle_beta   90.00
_cell.angle_gamma   90.00
#
_symmetry.space_group_name_H-M   'P 1'
#
loop_
_entity.id
_entity.type
_entity.pdbx_description
1 polymer ?
#
loop_
_entity_poly.entity_id
_entity_poly.type
_entity_poly.pdbx_seq_one_letter_code
_entity_poly.pdbx_strand_id
1 'polypeptide(L)'
;MKQLVQNLKTGKMELLEVPLPALHKGYVLVRNHFSLISAGTEGSKVKTARASLLQKAKKKPDQVKQVVESVKTEGLEATYKKVMNKLDFPSPLGYSCAGEVMAVGEGVTSFRTGDRVACGGTSALHGEVVAVPVNLCVKVPQKVNMAHAAFTTVSSIAMQGIRQADVRLGEIVVVIGLGLIGQLTIQLLAASGVRALGIDIDDKAVELARISGAVQAYNRSNPGLEQLILEESRGYGVDAVIITAGTSSTDPVELAGRLCRKKGKVIIVGAVPTGFSRPNYYKKELELRMSASYGPGRYDDNYEEKGLDYPIGYVRWTENRNMQAYLELLAAGKLNIEALLSHTFSFEKALEAYEIIMHKTEPFIGMVLQYDTAKDLSPDIHFKTIQNKNGEAPAVGFIGAGSFAQKSLLPNVVKSARMVAVATATGNNAANIAHKYGFETATGEASTVLNHKEINTVFIATRHNTHASYVLKALKNDKNVFVEKPLALHRNELEQIKAEYEKHNSRLMVGFNRRFAPLIVKMMSHFEPGAAKSMLYRVNVGHIPRDHWTQDPQVGGGRIIGEVCHFVDLCMFVAGSRPLSVSAHALDAGQEIWDTLVINLNFENGSVASISYFANGSKSLDKEYMEVYGSGVTAVLKDFKKLEIHTSGKKSFTSAQDKGHSREVEAFMKAVREGAEAPIPFEDIYISSLLPFKIIESIQSGKTIALF
;
A
#
# COMPACT_ATOMS: atom_id res chain seq x y z
N MET A 1 -15.21 6.03 14.67
CA MET A 1 -13.99 6.47 15.41
C MET A 1 -13.42 7.75 14.80
N LYS A 2 -12.53 8.47 15.49
CA LYS A 2 -11.76 9.61 14.98
C LYS A 2 -10.35 9.17 14.59
N GLN A 3 -9.82 9.76 13.53
CA GLN A 3 -8.45 9.58 13.06
C GLN A 3 -7.85 10.93 12.65
N LEU A 4 -6.60 11.17 13.04
CA LEU A 4 -5.86 12.34 12.61
C LEU A 4 -5.31 12.13 11.20
N VAL A 5 -5.70 13.03 10.30
CA VAL A 5 -5.31 12.99 8.90
C VAL A 5 -4.79 14.34 8.43
N GLN A 6 -4.05 14.32 7.33
CA GLN A 6 -3.56 15.50 6.63
C GLN A 6 -3.98 15.45 5.17
N ASN A 7 -4.64 16.53 4.71
CA ASN A 7 -4.95 16.72 3.31
C ASN A 7 -3.67 17.07 2.53
N LEU A 8 -3.29 16.25 1.54
CA LEU A 8 -2.05 16.45 0.78
C LEU A 8 -2.09 17.61 -0.21
N LYS A 9 -3.29 18.05 -0.60
CA LYS A 9 -3.51 19.20 -1.48
C LYS A 9 -3.36 20.52 -0.73
N THR A 10 -4.06 20.68 0.40
CA THR A 10 -4.09 21.94 1.17
C THR A 10 -3.05 21.98 2.29
N GLY A 11 -2.54 20.82 2.72
CA GLY A 11 -1.68 20.70 3.90
C GLY A 11 -2.42 20.81 5.23
N LYS A 12 -3.75 21.01 5.20
CA LYS A 12 -4.61 21.12 6.38
C LYS A 12 -4.66 19.78 7.12
N MET A 13 -4.54 19.84 8.45
CA MET A 13 -4.74 18.68 9.33
C MET A 13 -6.13 18.76 9.96
N GLU A 14 -6.76 17.62 10.17
CA GLU A 14 -8.07 17.52 10.81
C GLU A 14 -8.27 16.16 11.48
N LEU A 15 -9.17 16.13 12.46
CA LEU A 15 -9.69 14.90 13.04
C LEU A 15 -10.90 14.47 12.21
N LEU A 16 -10.73 13.43 11.41
CA LEU A 16 -11.77 12.88 10.56
C LEU A 16 -12.53 11.77 11.29
N GLU A 17 -13.85 11.77 11.20
CA GLU A 17 -14.63 10.60 11.58
C GLU A 17 -14.48 9.53 10.50
N VAL A 18 -14.00 8.35 10.91
CA VAL A 18 -13.81 7.17 10.06
C VAL A 18 -14.45 5.92 10.69
N PRO A 19 -14.94 4.95 9.91
CA PRO A 19 -15.34 3.66 10.46
C PRO A 19 -14.13 2.92 11.06
N LEU A 20 -14.40 1.89 11.86
CA LEU A 20 -13.34 1.02 12.37
C LEU A 20 -12.61 0.35 11.19
N PRO A 21 -11.27 0.18 11.28
CA PRO A 21 -10.53 -0.53 10.24
C PRO A 21 -10.91 -2.02 10.22
N ALA A 22 -10.84 -2.61 9.04
CA ALA A 22 -11.16 -4.02 8.84
C ALA A 22 -10.17 -4.94 9.58
N LEU A 23 -10.66 -6.03 10.16
CA LEU A 23 -9.78 -7.05 10.75
C LEU A 23 -9.38 -8.09 9.70
N HIS A 24 -8.08 -8.16 9.40
CA HIS A 24 -7.51 -9.09 8.42
C HIS A 24 -6.84 -10.29 9.09
N LYS A 25 -6.64 -11.36 8.32
CA LYS A 25 -5.79 -12.50 8.71
C LYS A 25 -4.39 -12.01 9.07
N GLY A 26 -3.85 -12.45 10.20
CA GLY A 26 -2.52 -12.02 10.68
C GLY A 26 -2.45 -10.63 11.31
N TYR A 27 -3.60 -9.95 11.48
CA TYR A 27 -3.67 -8.60 12.07
C TYR A 27 -4.30 -8.63 13.47
N VAL A 28 -4.02 -7.59 14.24
CA VAL A 28 -4.55 -7.34 15.58
C VAL A 28 -5.26 -5.98 15.55
N LEU A 29 -6.51 -5.95 16.01
CA LEU A 29 -7.26 -4.72 16.20
C LEU A 29 -6.98 -4.18 17.60
N VAL A 30 -6.45 -2.96 17.70
CA VAL A 30 -5.98 -2.35 18.95
C VAL A 30 -6.70 -1.04 19.20
N ARG A 31 -7.29 -0.90 20.39
CA ARG A 31 -7.82 0.37 20.91
C ARG A 31 -6.67 1.16 21.51
N ASN A 32 -6.33 2.29 20.91
CA ASN A 32 -5.23 3.11 21.38
C ASN A 32 -5.55 3.75 22.73
N HIS A 33 -4.57 3.72 23.64
CA HIS A 33 -4.58 4.49 24.88
C HIS A 33 -3.70 5.72 24.72
N PHE A 34 -2.54 5.54 24.07
CA PHE A 34 -1.59 6.60 23.76
C PHE A 34 -0.96 6.39 22.38
N SER A 35 -0.60 7.48 21.72
CA SER A 35 0.26 7.45 20.54
C SER A 35 1.31 8.55 20.60
N LEU A 36 2.52 8.26 20.11
CA LEU A 36 3.66 9.17 20.17
C LEU A 36 3.73 10.00 18.89
N ILE A 37 3.79 11.32 19.02
CA ILE A 37 4.12 12.23 17.92
C ILE A 37 5.64 12.36 17.81
N SER A 38 6.18 11.95 16.67
CA SER A 38 7.61 12.15 16.38
C SER A 38 7.82 13.45 15.62
N ALA A 39 8.19 14.50 16.35
CA ALA A 39 8.34 15.85 15.80
C ALA A 39 9.31 15.92 14.60
N GLY A 40 10.35 15.09 14.57
CA GLY A 40 11.28 15.02 13.44
C GLY A 40 10.63 14.46 12.17
N THR A 41 10.16 13.22 12.24
CA THR A 41 9.61 12.48 11.10
C THR A 41 8.27 13.09 10.66
N GLU A 42 7.35 13.29 11.59
CA GLU A 42 6.01 13.78 11.28
C GLU A 42 6.01 15.27 10.99
N GLY A 43 6.83 16.06 11.69
CA GLY A 43 6.99 17.48 11.36
C GLY A 43 7.53 17.68 9.94
N SER A 44 8.45 16.82 9.47
CA SER A 44 8.91 16.85 8.07
C SER A 44 7.80 16.49 7.07
N LYS A 45 6.96 15.49 7.39
CA LYS A 45 5.78 15.14 6.58
C LYS A 45 4.81 16.33 6.48
N VAL A 46 4.47 16.96 7.61
CA VAL A 46 3.54 18.09 7.68
C VAL A 46 4.08 19.30 6.90
N LYS A 47 5.36 19.66 7.09
CA LYS A 47 6.01 20.73 6.31
C LYS A 47 5.99 20.45 4.81
N THR A 48 6.21 19.20 4.41
CA THR A 48 6.19 18.82 3.00
C THR A 48 4.79 18.88 2.40
N ALA A 49 3.76 18.54 3.17
CA ALA A 49 2.37 18.64 2.73
C ALA A 49 1.88 20.10 2.63
N ARG A 50 2.35 21.01 3.49
CA ARG A 50 2.06 22.46 3.40
C ARG A 50 2.86 23.19 2.30
N ALA A 51 3.88 22.55 1.72
CA ALA A 51 4.70 23.14 0.67
C ALA A 51 3.93 23.32 -0.66
N SER A 52 4.33 24.29 -1.48
CA SER A 52 3.73 24.51 -2.80
C SER A 52 3.98 23.31 -3.72
N LEU A 53 3.16 23.14 -4.77
CA LEU A 53 3.32 22.04 -5.73
C LEU A 53 4.72 22.02 -6.37
N LEU A 54 5.28 23.20 -6.68
CA LEU A 54 6.65 23.36 -7.19
C LEU A 54 7.70 22.86 -6.19
N GLN A 55 7.54 23.20 -4.90
CA GLN A 55 8.45 22.73 -3.85
C GLN A 55 8.33 21.21 -3.63
N LYS A 56 7.11 20.66 -3.66
CA LYS A 56 6.86 19.21 -3.61
C LYS A 56 7.53 18.49 -4.78
N ALA A 57 7.40 19.02 -5.99
CA ALA A 57 8.04 18.51 -7.19
C ALA A 57 9.57 18.52 -7.08
N LYS A 58 10.17 19.62 -6.61
CA LYS A 58 11.63 19.75 -6.41
C LYS A 58 12.18 18.71 -5.42
N LYS A 59 11.42 18.37 -4.38
CA LYS A 59 11.83 17.36 -3.37
C LYS A 59 11.64 15.91 -3.84
N LYS A 60 10.89 15.66 -4.92
CA LYS A 60 10.55 14.32 -5.39
C LYS A 60 10.75 14.18 -6.90
N PRO A 61 12.00 14.24 -7.38
CA PRO A 61 12.29 14.20 -8.82
C PRO A 61 11.75 12.94 -9.51
N ASP A 62 11.74 11.80 -8.83
CA ASP A 62 11.20 10.55 -9.38
C ASP A 62 9.67 10.63 -9.61
N GLN A 63 8.93 11.28 -8.72
CA GLN A 63 7.50 11.48 -8.91
C GLN A 63 7.22 12.43 -10.08
N VAL A 64 8.07 13.44 -10.28
CA VAL A 64 7.98 14.33 -11.46
C VAL A 64 8.20 13.53 -12.73
N LYS A 65 9.22 12.64 -12.76
CA LYS A 65 9.47 11.76 -13.89
C LYS A 65 8.26 10.87 -14.19
N GLN A 66 7.64 10.27 -13.17
CA GLN A 66 6.42 9.48 -13.31
C GLN A 66 5.25 10.30 -13.88
N VAL A 67 5.10 11.57 -13.46
CA VAL A 67 4.07 12.46 -14.01
C VAL A 67 4.34 12.77 -15.48
N VAL A 68 5.60 13.08 -15.85
CA VAL A 68 5.98 13.34 -17.25
C VAL A 68 5.74 12.10 -18.12
N GLU A 69 6.09 10.91 -17.64
CA GLU A 69 5.80 9.64 -18.32
C GLU A 69 4.29 9.40 -18.45
N SER A 70 3.51 9.69 -17.39
CA SER A 70 2.06 9.60 -17.42
C SER A 70 1.45 10.57 -18.44
N VAL A 71 1.96 11.81 -18.56
CA VAL A 71 1.50 12.76 -19.57
C VAL A 71 1.76 12.24 -20.99
N LYS A 72 2.94 11.66 -21.23
CA LYS A 72 3.30 11.10 -22.54
C LYS A 72 2.44 9.89 -22.92
N THR A 73 1.99 9.11 -21.95
CA THR A 73 1.30 7.82 -22.18
C THR A 73 -0.23 7.92 -22.10
N GLU A 74 -0.75 8.62 -21.09
CA GLU A 74 -2.19 8.76 -20.80
C GLU A 74 -2.77 10.11 -21.26
N GLY A 75 -1.92 11.10 -21.58
CA GLY A 75 -2.33 12.47 -21.92
C GLY A 75 -2.42 13.41 -20.71
N LEU A 76 -2.53 14.71 -20.99
CA LEU A 76 -2.52 15.78 -19.97
C LEU A 76 -3.72 15.71 -19.03
N GLU A 77 -4.94 15.64 -19.56
CA GLU A 77 -6.16 15.68 -18.75
C GLU A 77 -6.27 14.46 -17.81
N ALA A 78 -6.00 13.26 -18.34
CA ALA A 78 -6.03 12.02 -17.56
C ALA A 78 -4.97 12.03 -16.44
N THR A 79 -3.77 12.54 -16.74
CA THR A 79 -2.70 12.65 -15.75
C THR A 79 -3.03 13.70 -14.70
N TYR A 80 -3.61 14.84 -15.07
CA TYR A 80 -4.06 15.85 -14.13
C TYR A 80 -5.10 15.29 -13.16
N LYS A 81 -6.13 14.59 -13.66
CA LYS A 81 -7.14 13.92 -12.82
C LYS A 81 -6.51 12.89 -11.88
N LYS A 82 -5.54 12.10 -12.35
CA LYS A 82 -4.81 11.09 -11.56
C LYS A 82 -4.02 11.73 -10.40
N VAL A 83 -3.30 12.82 -10.68
CA VAL A 83 -2.54 13.55 -9.65
C VAL A 83 -3.48 14.22 -8.66
N MET A 84 -4.53 14.90 -9.13
CA MET A 84 -5.48 15.58 -8.26
C MET A 84 -6.23 14.61 -7.36
N ASN A 85 -6.71 13.49 -7.90
CA ASN A 85 -7.34 12.43 -7.09
C ASN A 85 -6.38 11.95 -5.99
N LYS A 86 -5.09 11.73 -6.27
CA LYS A 86 -4.11 11.32 -5.26
C LYS A 86 -3.88 12.37 -4.18
N LEU A 87 -3.92 13.66 -4.54
CA LEU A 87 -3.75 14.78 -3.61
C LEU A 87 -5.00 15.05 -2.76
N ASP A 88 -6.19 14.71 -3.26
CA ASP A 88 -7.46 14.86 -2.55
C ASP A 88 -7.63 13.81 -1.43
N PHE A 89 -6.83 12.72 -1.41
CA PHE A 89 -6.90 11.73 -0.34
C PHE A 89 -6.22 12.22 0.96
N PRO A 90 -6.91 12.14 2.11
CA PRO A 90 -6.30 12.38 3.40
C PRO A 90 -5.22 11.32 3.71
N SER A 91 -4.01 11.78 4.02
CA SER A 91 -2.93 10.93 4.51
C SER A 91 -3.00 10.82 6.03
N PRO A 92 -3.13 9.63 6.62
CA PRO A 92 -3.10 9.48 8.06
C PRO A 92 -1.69 9.77 8.62
N LEU A 93 -1.63 10.15 9.89
CA LEU A 93 -0.41 10.44 10.65
C LEU A 93 -0.17 9.39 11.76
N GLY A 94 1.00 9.40 12.38
CA GLY A 94 1.41 8.42 13.39
C GLY A 94 2.09 7.17 12.84
N TYR A 95 2.89 6.52 13.69
CA TYR A 95 3.53 5.22 13.43
C TYR A 95 3.98 4.49 14.70
N SER A 96 3.55 4.95 15.88
CA SER A 96 3.96 4.42 17.18
C SER A 96 2.84 4.67 18.18
N CYS A 97 2.23 3.59 18.68
CA CYS A 97 1.14 3.69 19.64
C CYS A 97 1.17 2.54 20.65
N ALA A 98 0.41 2.71 21.73
CA ALA A 98 0.18 1.67 22.73
C ALA A 98 -1.29 1.67 23.14
N GLY A 99 -1.84 0.48 23.30
CA GLY A 99 -3.25 0.28 23.56
C GLY A 99 -3.58 -1.11 24.07
N GLU A 100 -4.83 -1.50 23.90
CA GLU A 100 -5.37 -2.79 24.29
C GLU A 100 -5.95 -3.52 23.07
N VAL A 101 -5.72 -4.84 22.99
CA VAL A 101 -6.28 -5.66 21.92
C VAL A 101 -7.79 -5.76 22.05
N MET A 102 -8.51 -5.34 21.02
CA MET A 102 -9.97 -5.50 20.90
C MET A 102 -10.31 -6.86 20.29
N ALA A 103 -9.60 -7.25 19.23
CA ALA A 103 -9.85 -8.47 18.48
C ALA A 103 -8.58 -8.94 17.77
N VAL A 104 -8.52 -10.24 17.45
CA VAL A 104 -7.41 -10.87 16.74
C VAL A 104 -7.92 -11.52 15.46
N GLY A 105 -7.20 -11.30 14.37
CA GLY A 105 -7.52 -11.88 13.07
C GLY A 105 -7.17 -13.37 13.01
N GLU A 106 -7.68 -14.05 12.00
CA GLU A 106 -7.37 -15.45 11.75
C GLU A 106 -5.84 -15.69 11.72
N GLY A 107 -5.39 -16.80 12.30
CA GLY A 107 -3.98 -17.18 12.35
C GLY A 107 -3.14 -16.49 13.42
N VAL A 108 -3.68 -15.50 14.14
CA VAL A 108 -2.98 -14.86 15.26
C VAL A 108 -3.21 -15.66 16.54
N THR A 109 -2.13 -16.18 17.12
CA THR A 109 -2.16 -16.96 18.38
C THR A 109 -1.37 -16.32 19.52
N SER A 110 -0.53 -15.32 19.22
CA SER A 110 0.33 -14.64 20.19
C SER A 110 -0.40 -13.63 21.08
N PHE A 111 -1.62 -13.22 20.71
CA PHE A 111 -2.41 -12.20 21.39
C PHE A 111 -3.83 -12.67 21.67
N ARG A 112 -4.48 -12.04 22.64
CA ARG A 112 -5.91 -12.19 22.95
C ARG A 112 -6.51 -10.83 23.30
N THR A 113 -7.83 -10.72 23.19
CA THR A 113 -8.58 -9.53 23.66
C THR A 113 -8.20 -9.20 25.10
N GLY A 114 -8.01 -7.92 25.40
CA GLY A 114 -7.56 -7.42 26.70
C GLY A 114 -6.05 -7.36 26.91
N ASP A 115 -5.25 -7.96 26.00
CA ASP A 115 -3.79 -7.83 26.12
C ASP A 115 -3.36 -6.37 25.88
N ARG A 116 -2.48 -5.87 26.75
CA ARG A 116 -1.84 -4.56 26.56
C ARG A 116 -0.71 -4.70 25.54
N VAL A 117 -0.68 -3.83 24.55
CA VAL A 117 0.26 -3.92 23.42
C VAL A 117 0.84 -2.57 23.03
N ALA A 118 2.07 -2.58 22.53
CA ALA A 118 2.68 -1.48 21.78
C ALA A 118 2.81 -1.89 20.32
N CYS A 119 2.58 -0.94 19.42
CA CYS A 119 2.46 -1.18 17.99
C CYS A 119 3.35 -0.22 17.20
N GLY A 120 3.87 -0.71 16.07
CA GLY A 120 4.72 0.03 15.17
C GLY A 120 4.31 0.00 13.69
N GLY A 121 5.11 0.67 12.88
CA GLY A 121 4.96 0.72 11.43
C GLY A 121 3.85 1.66 10.94
N THR A 122 3.57 1.61 9.64
CA THR A 122 2.60 2.50 8.98
C THR A 122 1.15 2.20 9.36
N SER A 123 0.89 1.14 10.11
CA SER A 123 -0.43 0.78 10.65
C SER A 123 -0.69 1.33 12.05
N ALA A 124 0.35 1.69 12.81
CA ALA A 124 0.26 2.26 14.17
C ALA A 124 -0.06 3.76 14.15
N LEU A 125 -1.17 4.11 13.51
CA LEU A 125 -1.61 5.47 13.20
C LEU A 125 -2.21 6.21 14.40
N HIS A 126 -2.27 7.53 14.32
CA HIS A 126 -3.01 8.39 15.24
C HIS A 126 -4.53 8.28 15.01
N GLY A 127 -5.14 7.23 15.54
CA GLY A 127 -6.59 7.04 15.57
C GLY A 127 -7.02 6.32 16.84
N GLU A 128 -8.30 6.39 17.19
CA GLU A 128 -8.84 5.71 18.38
C GLU A 128 -8.68 4.18 18.30
N VAL A 129 -8.75 3.60 17.11
CA VAL A 129 -8.53 2.16 16.85
C VAL A 129 -7.65 1.96 15.63
N VAL A 130 -6.73 0.99 15.68
CA VAL A 130 -5.82 0.65 14.58
C VAL A 130 -5.81 -0.86 14.33
N ALA A 131 -5.62 -1.27 13.07
CA ALA A 131 -5.40 -2.67 12.70
C ALA A 131 -3.94 -2.86 12.29
N VAL A 132 -3.18 -3.63 13.06
CA VAL A 132 -1.73 -3.73 12.96
C VAL A 132 -1.31 -5.19 12.71
N PRO A 133 -0.37 -5.46 11.79
CA PRO A 133 0.13 -6.82 11.61
C PRO A 133 0.78 -7.39 12.88
N VAL A 134 0.66 -8.71 13.07
CA VAL A 134 1.08 -9.39 14.30
C VAL A 134 2.55 -9.16 14.67
N ASN A 135 3.45 -9.12 13.69
CA ASN A 135 4.89 -8.89 13.92
C ASN A 135 5.23 -7.42 14.24
N LEU A 136 4.29 -6.50 14.04
CA LEU A 136 4.42 -5.10 14.43
C LEU A 136 3.73 -4.79 15.77
N CYS A 137 3.28 -5.82 16.50
CA CYS A 137 2.72 -5.72 17.85
C CYS A 137 3.60 -6.44 18.87
N VAL A 138 3.73 -5.88 20.08
CA VAL A 138 4.43 -6.51 21.22
C VAL A 138 3.64 -6.32 22.50
N LYS A 139 3.67 -7.31 23.42
CA LYS A 139 2.99 -7.20 24.71
C LYS A 139 3.70 -6.20 25.63
N VAL A 140 2.91 -5.33 26.26
CA VAL A 140 3.39 -4.37 27.26
C VAL A 140 3.30 -5.01 28.64
N PRO A 141 4.42 -5.12 29.38
CA PRO A 141 4.41 -5.65 30.75
C PRO A 141 3.52 -4.83 31.68
N GLN A 142 2.88 -5.48 32.66
CA GLN A 142 1.84 -4.82 33.47
C GLN A 142 2.34 -3.58 34.23
N LYS A 143 3.61 -3.58 34.67
CA LYS A 143 4.24 -2.47 35.39
C LYS A 143 4.69 -1.29 34.51
N VAL A 144 4.68 -1.43 33.18
CA VAL A 144 5.10 -0.36 32.27
C VAL A 144 3.95 0.63 32.09
N ASN A 145 4.21 1.94 32.16
CA ASN A 145 3.21 2.97 31.86
C ASN A 145 2.86 2.95 30.36
N MET A 146 1.57 3.00 30.01
CA MET A 146 1.12 2.99 28.61
C MET A 146 1.60 4.20 27.79
N ALA A 147 1.72 5.38 28.41
CA ALA A 147 2.26 6.56 27.74
C ALA A 147 3.73 6.35 27.35
N HIS A 148 4.52 5.69 28.21
CA HIS A 148 5.91 5.34 27.92
C HIS A 148 5.98 4.21 26.87
N ALA A 149 5.08 3.23 26.93
CA ALA A 149 5.00 2.16 25.93
C ALA A 149 4.72 2.70 24.51
N ALA A 150 4.08 3.86 24.36
CA ALA A 150 3.89 4.49 23.05
C ALA A 150 5.20 4.90 22.35
N PHE A 151 6.33 4.95 23.07
CA PHE A 151 7.65 5.25 22.51
C PHE A 151 8.35 4.05 21.87
N THR A 152 7.79 2.84 22.03
CA THR A 152 8.43 1.56 21.69
C THR A 152 9.03 1.51 20.28
N THR A 153 8.29 1.94 19.25
CA THR A 153 8.78 1.93 17.87
C THR A 153 9.92 2.91 17.66
N VAL A 154 9.83 4.11 18.23
CA VAL A 154 10.87 5.14 18.13
C VAL A 154 12.14 4.74 18.88
N SER A 155 12.00 4.14 20.06
CA SER A 155 13.12 3.59 20.81
C SER A 155 13.78 2.41 20.10
N SER A 156 13.01 1.63 19.34
CA SER A 156 13.55 0.55 18.51
C SER A 156 14.40 1.06 17.35
N ILE A 157 14.12 2.27 16.82
CA ILE A 157 14.99 2.93 15.84
C ILE A 157 16.35 3.29 16.48
N ALA A 158 16.34 3.84 17.69
CA ALA A 158 17.57 4.12 18.44
C ALA A 158 18.35 2.82 18.72
N MET A 159 17.65 1.77 19.17
CA MET A 159 18.24 0.47 19.45
C MET A 159 18.88 -0.18 18.23
N GLN A 160 18.25 -0.06 17.05
CA GLN A 160 18.83 -0.56 15.81
C GLN A 160 20.13 0.17 15.46
N GLY A 161 20.21 1.49 15.70
CA GLY A 161 21.45 2.25 15.54
C GLY A 161 22.58 1.70 16.40
N ILE A 162 22.28 1.35 17.65
CA ILE A 162 23.25 0.72 18.58
C ILE A 162 23.66 -0.68 18.10
N ARG A 163 22.70 -1.49 17.62
CA ARG A 163 22.99 -2.83 17.06
C ARG A 163 23.87 -2.75 15.81
N GLN A 164 23.69 -1.74 14.96
CA GLN A 164 24.56 -1.49 13.81
C GLN A 164 25.96 -1.01 14.22
N ALA A 165 26.06 -0.23 15.30
CA ALA A 165 27.34 0.13 15.90
C ALA A 165 28.07 -1.11 16.43
N ASP A 166 27.34 -2.13 16.88
CA ASP A 166 27.89 -3.39 17.36
C ASP A 166 28.98 -3.14 18.41
N VAL A 167 28.60 -2.34 19.41
CA VAL A 167 29.46 -1.91 20.52
C VAL A 167 29.40 -2.90 21.69
N ARG A 168 30.37 -2.80 22.60
CA ARG A 168 30.56 -3.69 23.75
C ARG A 168 30.66 -2.90 25.06
N LEU A 169 30.40 -3.60 26.16
CA LEU A 169 30.51 -3.06 27.51
C LEU A 169 31.85 -2.34 27.71
N GLY A 170 31.82 -1.10 28.19
CA GLY A 170 33.01 -0.29 28.45
C GLY A 170 33.55 0.52 27.27
N GLU A 171 33.05 0.30 26.04
CA GLU A 171 33.41 1.12 24.87
C GLU A 171 32.82 2.54 24.98
N ILE A 172 33.33 3.46 24.16
CA ILE A 172 32.90 4.86 24.14
C ILE A 172 32.24 5.23 22.81
N VAL A 173 31.07 5.86 22.89
CA VAL A 173 30.24 6.20 21.73
C VAL A 173 29.84 7.67 21.79
N VAL A 174 29.93 8.37 20.67
CA VAL A 174 29.36 9.72 20.52
C VAL A 174 28.04 9.64 19.78
N VAL A 175 27.00 10.31 20.31
CA VAL A 175 25.71 10.50 19.64
C VAL A 175 25.64 11.94 19.13
N ILE A 176 25.49 12.12 17.81
CA ILE A 176 25.36 13.43 17.17
C ILE A 176 23.88 13.67 16.81
N GLY A 177 23.28 14.68 17.43
CA GLY A 177 21.86 15.02 17.30
C GLY A 177 21.04 14.49 18.48
N LEU A 178 20.93 15.28 19.54
CA LEU A 178 20.30 14.98 20.83
C LEU A 178 18.81 15.34 20.89
N GLY A 179 18.09 15.23 19.76
CA GLY A 179 16.63 15.18 19.76
C GLY A 179 16.11 13.87 20.38
N LEU A 180 14.80 13.59 20.29
CA LEU A 180 14.18 12.43 20.95
C LEU A 180 14.92 11.09 20.70
N ILE A 181 15.27 10.76 19.45
CA ILE A 181 16.00 9.52 19.14
C ILE A 181 17.41 9.54 19.74
N GLY A 182 18.09 10.70 19.73
CA GLY A 182 19.40 10.87 20.34
C GLY A 182 19.35 10.65 21.86
N GLN A 183 18.38 11.25 22.54
CA GLN A 183 18.17 11.06 23.99
C GLN A 183 17.91 9.59 24.34
N LEU A 184 17.04 8.93 23.57
CA LEU A 184 16.78 7.49 23.71
C LEU A 184 18.05 6.65 23.46
N THR A 185 18.87 7.04 22.48
CA THR A 185 20.14 6.37 22.18
C THR A 185 21.11 6.48 23.35
N ILE A 186 21.23 7.66 23.97
CA ILE A 186 22.05 7.87 25.17
C ILE A 186 21.59 6.95 26.32
N GLN A 187 20.28 6.94 26.64
CA GLN A 187 19.75 6.09 27.72
C GLN A 187 20.01 4.59 27.46
N LEU A 188 19.83 4.14 26.22
CA LEU A 188 20.03 2.75 25.83
C LEU A 188 21.52 2.34 25.87
N LEU A 189 22.43 3.22 25.46
CA LEU A 189 23.89 3.00 25.57
C LEU A 189 24.31 2.90 27.04
N ALA A 190 23.85 3.84 27.87
CA ALA A 190 24.12 3.84 29.31
C ALA A 190 23.58 2.57 29.99
N ALA A 191 22.35 2.16 29.66
CA ALA A 191 21.76 0.91 30.16
C ALA A 191 22.54 -0.34 29.73
N SER A 192 23.28 -0.28 28.61
CA SER A 192 24.15 -1.34 28.11
C SER A 192 25.58 -1.30 28.69
N GLY A 193 25.87 -0.32 29.57
CA GLY A 193 27.19 -0.08 30.15
C GLY A 193 28.22 0.48 29.17
N VAL A 194 27.76 1.07 28.06
CA VAL A 194 28.59 1.80 27.11
C VAL A 194 28.70 3.25 27.57
N ARG A 195 29.89 3.84 27.47
CA ARG A 195 30.12 5.25 27.81
C ARG A 195 29.61 6.15 26.68
N ALA A 196 28.46 6.78 26.88
CA ALA A 196 27.86 7.64 25.88
C ALA A 196 28.26 9.12 26.06
N LEU A 197 28.69 9.76 24.98
CA LEU A 197 28.91 11.20 24.87
C LEU A 197 27.86 11.80 23.92
N GLY A 198 27.41 13.02 24.20
CA GLY A 198 26.41 13.71 23.38
C GLY A 198 26.94 14.95 22.67
N ILE A 199 26.51 15.20 21.44
CA ILE A 199 26.76 16.45 20.70
C ILE A 199 25.48 16.95 20.05
N ASP A 200 25.10 18.20 20.33
CA ASP A 200 24.01 18.90 19.63
C ASP A 200 24.34 20.39 19.45
N ILE A 201 23.56 21.09 18.61
CA ILE A 201 23.63 22.54 18.46
C ILE A 201 22.78 23.27 19.51
N ASP A 202 21.80 22.60 20.11
CA ASP A 202 20.89 23.14 21.13
C ASP A 202 21.40 22.81 22.54
N ASP A 203 21.73 23.85 23.32
CA ASP A 203 22.20 23.71 24.70
C ASP A 203 21.20 23.00 25.61
N LYS A 204 19.90 23.16 25.36
CA LYS A 204 18.87 22.46 26.15
C LYS A 204 18.89 20.95 25.90
N ALA A 205 19.15 20.55 24.66
CA ALA A 205 19.30 19.14 24.30
C ALA A 205 20.58 18.54 24.90
N VAL A 206 21.65 19.34 24.97
CA VAL A 206 22.92 19.00 25.63
C VAL A 206 22.73 18.80 27.13
N GLU A 207 21.99 19.68 27.80
CA GLU A 207 21.66 19.55 29.22
C GLU A 207 20.83 18.29 29.49
N LEU A 208 19.78 18.06 28.70
CA LEU A 208 18.93 16.87 28.81
C LEU A 208 19.71 15.56 28.58
N ALA A 209 20.73 15.56 27.72
CA ALA A 209 21.54 14.37 27.50
C ALA A 209 22.28 13.89 28.76
N ARG A 210 22.68 14.82 29.65
CA ARG A 210 23.29 14.44 30.93
C ARG A 210 22.27 13.76 31.85
N ILE A 211 21.02 14.26 31.87
CA ILE A 211 19.90 13.64 32.60
C ILE A 211 19.58 12.25 32.00
N SER A 212 19.69 12.11 30.69
CA SER A 212 19.55 10.84 29.95
C SER A 212 20.71 9.86 30.17
N GLY A 213 21.74 10.21 30.94
CA GLY A 213 22.85 9.31 31.28
C GLY A 213 24.07 9.42 30.37
N ALA A 214 24.21 10.51 29.60
CA ALA A 214 25.48 10.81 28.94
C ALA A 214 26.57 11.08 29.99
N VAL A 215 27.75 10.50 29.79
CA VAL A 215 28.93 10.77 30.63
C VAL A 215 29.31 12.25 30.54
N GLN A 216 29.31 12.78 29.32
CA GLN A 216 29.42 14.20 29.02
C GLN A 216 28.61 14.54 27.76
N ALA A 217 28.21 15.79 27.64
CA ALA A 217 27.57 16.30 26.43
C ALA A 217 28.02 17.73 26.16
N TYR A 218 28.15 18.07 24.88
CA TYR A 218 28.72 19.34 24.43
C TYR A 218 27.88 19.98 23.33
N ASN A 219 27.85 21.31 23.34
CA ASN A 219 27.40 22.05 22.17
C ASN A 219 28.40 21.86 21.02
N ARG A 220 27.92 21.70 19.79
CA ARG A 220 28.76 21.61 18.57
C ARG A 220 29.71 22.79 18.42
N SER A 221 29.32 23.96 18.92
CA SER A 221 30.09 25.21 18.87
C SER A 221 31.14 25.34 19.99
N ASN A 222 31.26 24.35 20.89
CA ASN A 222 32.20 24.40 21.99
C ASN A 222 33.66 24.45 21.46
N PRO A 223 34.47 25.46 21.85
CA PRO A 223 35.86 25.54 21.44
C PRO A 223 36.66 24.30 21.85
N GLY A 224 37.41 23.72 20.90
CA GLY A 224 38.23 22.54 21.18
C GLY A 224 37.43 21.24 21.38
N LEU A 225 36.16 21.18 20.93
CA LEU A 225 35.31 19.98 21.04
C LEU A 225 36.02 18.66 20.68
N GLU A 226 36.75 18.63 19.57
CA GLU A 226 37.48 17.41 19.14
C GLU A 226 38.54 16.98 20.15
N GLN A 227 39.24 17.94 20.77
CA GLN A 227 40.24 17.69 21.81
C GLN A 227 39.59 17.19 23.10
N LEU A 228 38.45 17.75 23.51
CA LEU A 228 37.68 17.29 24.67
C LEU A 228 37.22 15.83 24.50
N ILE A 229 36.68 15.49 23.32
CA ILE A 229 36.29 14.11 23.01
C ILE A 229 37.52 13.17 22.96
N LEU A 230 38.65 13.67 22.48
CA LEU A 230 39.90 12.92 22.46
C LEU A 230 40.37 12.60 23.89
N GLU A 231 40.27 13.55 24.82
CA GLU A 231 40.59 13.35 26.23
C GLU A 231 39.65 12.33 26.91
N GLU A 232 38.34 12.43 26.66
CA GLU A 232 37.33 11.48 27.17
C GLU A 232 37.55 10.04 26.67
N SER A 233 38.11 9.91 25.47
CA SER A 233 38.51 8.66 24.83
C SER A 233 39.97 8.27 25.09
N ARG A 234 40.64 8.91 26.07
CA ARG A 234 42.02 8.62 26.50
C ARG A 234 43.05 8.74 25.39
N GLY A 235 42.84 9.66 24.44
CA GLY A 235 43.74 9.91 23.33
C GLY A 235 43.53 9.03 22.10
N TYR A 236 42.56 8.10 22.12
CA TYR A 236 42.39 7.13 21.02
C TYR A 236 41.36 7.55 19.97
N GLY A 237 40.39 8.39 20.34
CA GLY A 237 39.16 8.59 19.57
C GLY A 237 38.09 7.54 19.95
N VAL A 238 36.86 7.74 19.47
CA VAL A 238 35.71 6.93 19.92
C VAL A 238 35.50 5.67 19.09
N ASP A 239 34.94 4.62 19.72
CA ASP A 239 34.70 3.31 19.07
C ASP A 239 33.63 3.41 17.99
N ALA A 240 32.58 4.17 18.27
CA ALA A 240 31.55 4.46 17.29
C ALA A 240 30.97 5.88 17.43
N VAL A 241 30.42 6.37 16.33
CA VAL A 241 29.58 7.57 16.29
C VAL A 241 28.22 7.19 15.72
N ILE A 242 27.15 7.50 16.46
CA ILE A 242 25.76 7.30 16.02
C ILE A 242 25.15 8.65 15.68
N ILE A 243 24.78 8.84 14.42
CA ILE A 243 24.23 10.10 13.92
C ILE A 243 22.71 10.01 13.89
N THR A 244 22.05 10.71 14.81
CA THR A 244 20.59 10.83 14.95
C THR A 244 20.06 12.19 14.49
N ALA A 245 20.94 13.09 14.08
CA ALA A 245 20.59 14.41 13.55
C ALA A 245 19.78 14.35 12.23
N GLY A 246 18.90 15.33 12.03
CA GLY A 246 18.23 15.57 10.75
C GLY A 246 18.63 16.94 10.19
N THR A 247 19.48 16.97 9.17
CA THR A 247 20.02 18.21 8.58
C THR A 247 20.41 18.02 7.12
N SER A 248 20.48 19.11 6.36
CA SER A 248 21.04 19.11 5.00
C SER A 248 22.56 19.31 4.95
N SER A 249 23.20 19.48 6.09
CA SER A 249 24.66 19.65 6.21
C SER A 249 25.38 18.30 6.29
N THR A 250 26.59 18.22 5.71
CA THR A 250 27.50 17.08 5.86
C THR A 250 28.28 17.11 7.19
N ASP A 251 28.21 18.18 7.98
CA ASP A 251 28.98 18.35 9.22
C ASP A 251 28.87 17.16 10.19
N PRO A 252 27.69 16.55 10.45
CA PRO A 252 27.62 15.38 11.34
C PRO A 252 28.49 14.20 10.88
N VAL A 253 28.52 13.93 9.57
CA VAL A 253 29.27 12.81 8.99
C VAL A 253 30.77 13.13 8.94
N GLU A 254 31.13 14.38 8.65
CA GLU A 254 32.52 14.84 8.69
C GLU A 254 33.10 14.83 10.10
N LEU A 255 32.34 15.34 11.07
CA LEU A 255 32.72 15.32 12.47
C LEU A 255 32.88 13.89 12.96
N ALA A 256 31.94 12.99 12.64
CA ALA A 256 32.04 11.58 13.00
C ALA A 256 33.36 10.96 12.52
N GLY A 257 33.74 11.23 11.27
CA GLY A 257 35.00 10.77 10.71
C GLY A 257 36.23 11.26 11.48
N ARG A 258 36.19 12.49 12.02
CA ARG A 258 37.28 13.06 12.82
C ARG A 258 37.34 12.52 14.24
N LEU A 259 36.20 12.26 14.87
CA LEU A 259 36.11 11.77 16.25
C LEU A 259 36.43 10.28 16.41
N CYS A 260 36.12 9.45 15.40
CA CYS A 260 36.36 8.02 15.48
C CYS A 260 37.86 7.67 15.61
N ARG A 261 38.16 6.61 16.37
CA ARG A 261 39.47 5.95 16.35
C ARG A 261 39.70 5.19 15.03
N LYS A 262 40.92 4.69 14.82
CA LYS A 262 41.18 3.72 13.73
C LYS A 262 40.27 2.50 13.90
N LYS A 263 39.69 2.02 12.79
CA LYS A 263 38.72 0.91 12.74
C LYS A 263 37.43 1.17 13.52
N GLY A 264 37.10 2.44 13.77
CA GLY A 264 35.83 2.85 14.36
C GLY A 264 34.68 2.79 13.34
N LYS A 265 33.45 2.89 13.85
CA LYS A 265 32.22 2.79 13.04
C LYS A 265 31.42 4.09 13.09
N VAL A 266 30.88 4.51 11.95
CA VAL A 266 29.94 5.63 11.84
C VAL A 266 28.59 5.08 11.40
N ILE A 267 27.56 5.30 12.21
CA ILE A 267 26.22 4.78 11.97
C ILE A 267 25.27 5.92 11.65
N ILE A 268 24.66 5.88 10.48
CA ILE A 268 23.65 6.86 10.07
C ILE A 268 22.26 6.32 10.44
N VAL A 269 21.62 6.99 11.39
CA VAL A 269 20.22 6.76 11.80
C VAL A 269 19.31 7.89 11.31
N GLY A 270 19.77 9.13 11.45
CA GLY A 270 19.05 10.34 11.06
C GLY A 270 19.16 10.66 9.57
N ALA A 271 18.41 11.68 9.15
CA ALA A 271 18.38 12.13 7.76
C ALA A 271 19.50 13.15 7.51
N VAL A 272 20.66 12.67 7.05
CA VAL A 272 21.83 13.50 6.69
C VAL A 272 22.37 13.12 5.31
N PRO A 273 23.01 14.05 4.57
CA PRO A 273 23.78 13.72 3.38
C PRO A 273 24.94 12.79 3.73
N THR A 274 25.30 11.88 2.82
CA THR A 274 26.30 10.84 3.04
C THR A 274 27.69 11.18 2.47
N GLY A 275 27.90 12.43 2.07
CA GLY A 275 29.20 12.91 1.57
C GLY A 275 30.17 13.17 2.73
N PHE A 276 31.44 12.79 2.54
CA PHE A 276 32.51 13.01 3.53
C PHE A 276 33.90 13.16 2.90
N SER A 277 34.82 13.75 3.66
CA SER A 277 36.21 13.95 3.32
C SER A 277 36.97 12.64 3.45
N ARG A 278 37.41 12.12 2.31
CA ARG A 278 38.09 10.82 2.20
C ARG A 278 39.27 10.65 3.19
N PRO A 279 40.15 11.65 3.44
CA PRO A 279 41.24 11.50 4.41
C PRO A 279 40.79 11.12 5.84
N ASN A 280 39.65 11.62 6.31
CA ASN A 280 39.14 11.36 7.66
C ASN A 280 38.68 9.91 7.84
N TYR A 281 38.21 9.29 6.76
CA TYR A 281 37.70 7.91 6.76
C TYR A 281 38.79 6.91 6.33
N TYR A 282 39.52 7.22 5.27
CA TYR A 282 40.49 6.32 4.64
C TYR A 282 41.70 6.04 5.55
N LYS A 283 42.30 7.07 6.15
CA LYS A 283 43.50 6.90 7.02
C LYS A 283 43.22 6.07 8.28
N LYS A 284 41.96 6.00 8.67
CA LYS A 284 41.49 5.29 9.86
C LYS A 284 40.79 3.97 9.52
N GLU A 285 40.57 3.68 8.24
CA GLU A 285 39.80 2.53 7.77
C GLU A 285 38.44 2.41 8.49
N LEU A 286 37.68 3.51 8.51
CA LEU A 286 36.37 3.56 9.16
C LEU A 286 35.31 2.79 8.37
N GLU A 287 34.39 2.17 9.09
CA GLU A 287 33.16 1.62 8.51
C GLU A 287 32.03 2.65 8.59
N LEU A 288 31.34 2.88 7.48
CA LEU A 288 30.10 3.67 7.44
C LEU A 288 28.92 2.71 7.23
N ARG A 289 27.96 2.67 8.15
CA ARG A 289 26.79 1.79 8.09
C ARG A 289 25.48 2.58 8.12
N MET A 290 24.49 2.09 7.38
CA MET A 290 23.13 2.62 7.41
C MET A 290 22.26 1.83 8.39
N SER A 291 21.53 2.54 9.25
CA SER A 291 20.53 1.93 10.13
C SER A 291 19.15 1.98 9.49
N ALA A 292 18.65 0.83 9.05
CA ALA A 292 17.32 0.70 8.47
C ALA A 292 16.23 0.71 9.56
N SER A 293 15.66 1.89 9.85
CA SER A 293 14.52 2.07 10.76
C SER A 293 14.71 1.33 12.10
N TYR A 294 13.74 0.53 12.55
CA TYR A 294 13.80 -0.28 13.76
C TYR A 294 14.27 -1.73 13.53
N GLY A 295 14.87 -2.04 12.36
CA GLY A 295 15.70 -3.22 12.15
C GLY A 295 15.22 -4.24 11.10
N PRO A 296 15.84 -5.44 11.08
CA PRO A 296 15.48 -6.54 10.20
C PRO A 296 13.99 -6.90 10.29
N GLY A 297 13.35 -7.08 9.13
CA GLY A 297 11.90 -7.16 8.98
C GLY A 297 11.33 -5.98 8.21
N ARG A 298 11.94 -4.79 8.37
CA ARG A 298 11.50 -3.58 7.68
C ARG A 298 11.62 -3.75 6.17
N TYR A 299 10.55 -3.43 5.43
CA TYR A 299 10.49 -3.57 3.97
C TYR A 299 10.51 -5.03 3.48
N ASP A 300 10.18 -5.98 4.35
CA ASP A 300 9.92 -7.38 3.98
C ASP A 300 8.45 -7.70 4.24
N ASP A 301 7.66 -7.80 3.17
CA ASP A 301 6.23 -8.09 3.24
C ASP A 301 5.93 -9.45 3.89
N ASN A 302 6.84 -10.43 3.79
CA ASN A 302 6.65 -11.71 4.48
C ASN A 302 6.69 -11.52 5.99
N TYR A 303 7.58 -10.63 6.46
CA TYR A 303 7.70 -10.32 7.87
C TYR A 303 6.59 -9.38 8.35
N GLU A 304 6.45 -8.22 7.71
CA GLU A 304 5.54 -7.15 8.14
C GLU A 304 4.08 -7.47 7.83
N GLU A 305 3.73 -7.90 6.61
CA GLU A 305 2.32 -8.12 6.23
C GLU A 305 1.85 -9.56 6.49
N LYS A 306 2.68 -10.57 6.21
CA LYS A 306 2.29 -11.99 6.34
C LYS A 306 2.56 -12.59 7.72
N GLY A 307 3.26 -11.87 8.61
CA GLY A 307 3.53 -12.33 9.97
C GLY A 307 4.52 -13.49 10.06
N LEU A 308 5.35 -13.71 9.04
CA LEU A 308 6.37 -14.77 9.02
C LEU A 308 7.67 -14.25 9.67
N ASP A 309 7.90 -14.65 10.93
CA ASP A 309 9.12 -14.27 11.65
C ASP A 309 10.35 -15.02 11.12
N TYR A 310 11.52 -14.41 11.25
CA TYR A 310 12.79 -15.06 10.92
C TYR A 310 13.16 -16.05 12.01
N PRO A 311 13.74 -17.22 11.65
CA PRO A 311 14.22 -18.14 12.65
C PRO A 311 15.30 -17.47 13.51
N ILE A 312 15.16 -17.58 14.82
CA ILE A 312 15.95 -16.82 15.80
C ILE A 312 17.46 -17.04 15.68
N GLY A 313 17.88 -18.22 15.20
CA GLY A 313 19.29 -18.56 14.98
C GLY A 313 19.94 -17.82 13.80
N TYR A 314 19.16 -17.32 12.84
CA TYR A 314 19.67 -16.57 11.69
C TYR A 314 19.57 -15.06 11.91
N VAL A 315 18.44 -14.59 12.46
CA VAL A 315 18.20 -13.18 12.72
C VAL A 315 17.78 -13.03 14.17
N ARG A 316 18.71 -12.79 15.09
CA ARG A 316 18.40 -12.64 16.51
C ARG A 316 17.48 -11.45 16.79
N TRP A 317 17.65 -10.38 16.02
CA TRP A 317 17.20 -9.04 16.33
C TRP A 317 16.35 -8.48 15.20
N THR A 318 15.05 -8.76 15.26
CA THR A 318 14.05 -8.22 14.34
C THR A 318 13.45 -6.92 14.88
N GLU A 319 12.65 -6.25 14.06
CA GLU A 319 11.80 -5.12 14.47
C GLU A 319 11.01 -5.43 15.74
N ASN A 320 10.31 -6.57 15.79
CA ASN A 320 9.55 -6.99 16.96
C ASN A 320 10.44 -7.18 18.19
N ARG A 321 11.59 -7.85 18.04
CA ARG A 321 12.50 -8.15 19.17
C ARG A 321 13.28 -6.92 19.64
N ASN A 322 13.47 -5.90 18.79
CA ASN A 322 13.89 -4.55 19.22
C ASN A 322 12.82 -3.94 20.15
N MET A 323 11.56 -3.98 19.74
CA MET A 323 10.43 -3.46 20.52
C MET A 323 10.28 -4.17 21.86
N GLN A 324 10.39 -5.50 21.89
CA GLN A 324 10.38 -6.29 23.12
C GLN A 324 11.51 -5.89 24.08
N ALA A 325 12.75 -5.82 23.58
CA ALA A 325 13.91 -5.48 24.40
C ALA A 325 13.79 -4.08 25.02
N TYR A 326 13.20 -3.11 24.32
CA TYR A 326 12.91 -1.79 24.89
C TYR A 326 11.92 -1.89 26.05
N LEU A 327 10.81 -2.60 25.88
CA LEU A 327 9.79 -2.77 26.93
C LEU A 327 10.34 -3.52 28.14
N GLU A 328 11.26 -4.47 27.94
CA GLU A 328 11.98 -5.17 29.01
C GLU A 328 12.87 -4.20 29.82
N LEU A 329 13.60 -3.31 29.15
CA LEU A 329 14.41 -2.28 29.82
C LEU A 329 13.55 -1.27 30.59
N LEU A 330 12.40 -0.86 30.04
CA LEU A 330 11.43 -0.04 30.77
C LEU A 330 10.90 -0.77 32.00
N ALA A 331 10.48 -2.01 31.84
CA ALA A 331 10.01 -2.86 32.92
C ALA A 331 11.08 -3.00 34.02
N ALA A 332 12.35 -3.09 33.66
CA ALA A 332 13.47 -3.15 34.60
C ALA A 332 13.85 -1.79 35.24
N GLY A 333 13.15 -0.71 34.90
CA GLY A 333 13.45 0.63 35.43
C GLY A 333 14.78 1.20 34.93
N LYS A 334 15.29 0.72 33.80
CA LYS A 334 16.60 1.13 33.24
C LYS A 334 16.52 2.39 32.38
N LEU A 335 15.32 2.85 32.04
CA LEU A 335 15.08 4.00 31.17
C LEU A 335 14.17 5.00 31.89
N ASN A 336 14.45 6.28 31.72
CA ASN A 336 13.67 7.39 32.26
C ASN A 336 12.94 8.12 31.13
N ILE A 337 11.79 7.58 30.72
CA ILE A 337 10.96 8.15 29.65
C ILE A 337 10.20 9.38 30.14
N GLU A 338 9.91 9.46 31.43
CA GLU A 338 9.25 10.63 32.02
C GLU A 338 10.04 11.92 31.75
N ALA A 339 11.38 11.86 31.87
CA ALA A 339 12.25 12.99 31.53
C ALA A 339 12.22 13.39 30.05
N LEU A 340 11.74 12.52 29.16
CA LEU A 340 11.64 12.78 27.72
C LEU A 340 10.20 13.13 27.28
N LEU A 341 9.21 12.86 28.12
CA LEU A 341 7.81 13.14 27.87
C LEU A 341 7.50 14.59 28.24
N SER A 342 7.60 15.50 27.26
CA SER A 342 7.39 16.93 27.52
C SER A 342 5.91 17.31 27.57
N HIS A 343 5.04 16.64 26.81
CA HIS A 343 3.63 16.96 26.76
C HIS A 343 2.73 15.73 26.59
N THR A 344 1.55 15.81 27.18
CA THR A 344 0.42 14.91 26.93
C THR A 344 -0.78 15.75 26.50
N PHE A 345 -1.32 15.47 25.32
CA PHE A 345 -2.54 16.11 24.82
C PHE A 345 -3.67 15.09 24.78
N SER A 346 -4.90 15.50 25.08
CA SER A 346 -6.06 14.71 24.66
C SER A 346 -6.07 14.63 23.14
N PHE A 347 -6.54 13.50 22.59
CA PHE A 347 -6.58 13.29 21.14
C PHE A 347 -7.38 14.36 20.40
N GLU A 348 -8.42 14.91 21.02
CA GLU A 348 -9.22 16.03 20.54
C GLU A 348 -8.40 17.30 20.28
N LYS A 349 -7.28 17.46 21.00
CA LYS A 349 -6.36 18.59 20.91
C LYS A 349 -5.11 18.26 20.08
N ALA A 350 -5.13 17.18 19.30
CA ALA A 350 -3.97 16.77 18.52
C ALA A 350 -3.44 17.89 17.61
N LEU A 351 -4.31 18.75 17.06
CA LEU A 351 -3.89 19.86 16.20
C LEU A 351 -2.99 20.86 16.93
N GLU A 352 -3.25 21.15 18.22
CA GLU A 352 -2.43 22.06 19.03
C GLU A 352 -0.99 21.53 19.15
N ALA A 353 -0.82 20.21 19.32
CA ALA A 353 0.48 19.57 19.39
C ALA A 353 1.31 19.79 18.11
N TYR A 354 0.68 19.72 16.93
CA TYR A 354 1.39 19.97 15.68
C TYR A 354 1.68 21.45 15.44
N GLU A 355 0.86 22.38 15.94
CA GLU A 355 1.16 23.81 15.88
C GLU A 355 2.43 24.15 16.69
N ILE A 356 2.62 23.53 17.87
CA ILE A 356 3.86 23.63 18.64
C ILE A 356 5.07 23.12 17.83
N ILE A 357 4.95 21.96 17.17
CA ILE A 357 6.03 21.38 16.35
C ILE A 357 6.37 22.27 15.14
N MET A 358 5.35 22.89 14.53
CA MET A 358 5.51 23.73 13.34
C MET A 358 6.10 25.10 13.65
N HIS A 359 5.59 25.74 14.69
CA HIS A 359 5.93 27.12 15.03
C HIS A 359 6.99 27.23 16.12
N LYS A 360 7.36 26.11 16.76
CA LYS A 360 8.28 26.06 17.90
C LYS A 360 7.90 27.07 18.99
N THR A 361 6.60 27.17 19.28
CA THR A 361 6.05 28.13 20.25
C THR A 361 6.57 27.88 21.66
N GLU A 362 6.92 26.64 21.97
CA GLU A 362 7.52 26.23 23.24
C GLU A 362 8.50 25.04 23.04
N PRO A 363 9.39 24.76 24.02
CA PRO A 363 10.32 23.63 23.96
C PRO A 363 9.60 22.27 24.06
N PHE A 364 9.98 21.29 23.23
CA PHE A 364 9.42 19.94 23.26
C PHE A 364 10.46 18.85 22.95
N ILE A 365 10.23 17.62 23.43
CA ILE A 365 11.06 16.45 23.15
C ILE A 365 10.17 15.30 22.64
N GLY A 366 9.44 14.62 23.53
CA GLY A 366 8.43 13.62 23.22
C GLY A 366 7.04 14.11 23.58
N MET A 367 6.09 13.97 22.66
CA MET A 367 4.69 14.41 22.87
C MET A 367 3.77 13.23 22.60
N VAL A 368 2.84 12.94 23.50
CA VAL A 368 1.86 11.86 23.31
C VAL A 368 0.43 12.39 23.19
N LEU A 369 -0.37 11.68 22.41
CA LEU A 369 -1.81 11.85 22.33
C LEU A 369 -2.47 10.79 23.20
N GLN A 370 -3.28 11.21 24.17
CA GLN A 370 -4.08 10.37 25.06
C GLN A 370 -5.50 10.23 24.51
N TYR A 371 -6.03 9.01 24.50
CA TYR A 371 -7.34 8.68 23.96
C TYR A 371 -8.36 8.40 25.06
N ASP A 372 -9.62 8.72 24.80
CA ASP A 372 -10.75 8.31 25.65
C ASP A 372 -11.10 6.83 25.39
N THR A 373 -10.70 5.97 26.34
CA THR A 373 -10.94 4.53 26.28
C THR A 373 -12.34 4.13 26.76
N ALA A 374 -13.10 5.05 27.39
CA ALA A 374 -14.46 4.80 27.85
C ALA A 374 -15.50 5.11 26.77
N LYS A 375 -15.15 5.95 25.79
CA LYS A 375 -16.03 6.32 24.67
C LYS A 375 -16.55 5.09 23.90
N ASP A 376 -17.84 5.04 23.62
CA ASP A 376 -18.37 4.00 22.73
C ASP A 376 -18.05 4.31 21.26
N LEU A 377 -17.62 3.30 20.51
CA LEU A 377 -17.17 3.47 19.13
C LEU A 377 -18.05 2.67 18.18
N SER A 378 -18.77 3.38 17.32
CA SER A 378 -19.49 2.75 16.23
C SER A 378 -18.52 2.11 15.22
N PRO A 379 -18.76 0.86 14.77
CA PRO A 379 -18.00 0.23 13.69
C PRO A 379 -18.15 0.97 12.36
N ASP A 380 -19.31 1.56 12.13
CA ASP A 380 -19.69 2.20 10.86
C ASP A 380 -19.96 3.69 11.04
N ILE A 381 -19.92 4.42 9.91
CA ILE A 381 -20.38 5.81 9.83
C ILE A 381 -21.59 5.89 8.92
N HIS A 382 -22.65 6.51 9.43
CA HIS A 382 -23.86 6.81 8.68
C HIS A 382 -23.89 8.30 8.33
N PHE A 383 -23.94 8.59 7.04
CA PHE A 383 -24.08 9.94 6.51
C PHE A 383 -25.56 10.28 6.36
N LYS A 384 -25.92 11.57 6.52
CA LYS A 384 -27.29 12.02 6.28
C LYS A 384 -27.71 11.67 4.85
N THR A 385 -28.82 10.96 4.73
CA THR A 385 -29.37 10.50 3.46
C THR A 385 -29.60 11.69 2.53
N ILE A 386 -28.89 11.73 1.40
CA ILE A 386 -29.31 12.55 0.27
C ILE A 386 -30.44 11.75 -0.39
N GLN A 387 -31.69 12.11 -0.13
CA GLN A 387 -32.85 11.44 -0.72
C GLN A 387 -32.75 11.50 -2.25
N ASN A 388 -32.37 10.40 -2.89
CA ASN A 388 -32.57 10.22 -4.31
C ASN A 388 -34.00 9.70 -4.50
N LYS A 389 -34.86 10.55 -5.10
CA LYS A 389 -36.32 10.38 -5.17
C LYS A 389 -36.84 9.26 -6.08
N ASN A 390 -36.00 8.40 -6.63
CA ASN A 390 -36.43 7.37 -7.57
C ASN A 390 -36.33 5.97 -6.95
N GLY A 391 -37.47 5.45 -6.47
CA GLY A 391 -37.61 4.10 -5.89
C GLY A 391 -37.32 2.92 -6.83
N GLU A 392 -36.92 3.19 -8.08
CA GLU A 392 -36.58 2.19 -9.10
C GLU A 392 -35.06 2.07 -9.36
N ALA A 393 -34.22 2.91 -8.75
CA ALA A 393 -32.78 2.84 -8.97
C ALA A 393 -32.15 1.68 -8.19
N PRO A 394 -31.22 0.89 -8.79
CA PRO A 394 -30.52 -0.17 -8.07
C PRO A 394 -29.79 0.38 -6.83
N ALA A 395 -29.93 -0.34 -5.73
CA ALA A 395 -29.31 -0.01 -4.45
C ALA A 395 -27.96 -0.72 -4.36
N VAL A 396 -26.89 0.07 -4.41
CA VAL A 396 -25.53 -0.40 -4.64
C VAL A 396 -24.68 -0.40 -3.37
N GLY A 397 -24.03 -1.53 -3.13
CA GLY A 397 -22.91 -1.69 -2.24
C GLY A 397 -21.58 -1.75 -3.01
N PHE A 398 -20.51 -1.21 -2.43
CA PHE A 398 -19.18 -1.20 -3.06
C PHE A 398 -18.12 -1.77 -2.11
N ILE A 399 -17.43 -2.83 -2.50
CA ILE A 399 -16.39 -3.49 -1.71
C ILE A 399 -15.06 -3.31 -2.43
N GLY A 400 -14.13 -2.60 -1.80
CA GLY A 400 -12.86 -2.22 -2.41
C GLY A 400 -13.03 -1.07 -3.38
N ALA A 401 -12.75 0.15 -2.92
CA ALA A 401 -12.85 1.35 -3.75
C ALA A 401 -11.46 1.96 -3.98
N GLY A 402 -10.55 1.13 -4.51
CA GLY A 402 -9.18 1.54 -4.83
C GLY A 402 -9.10 2.58 -5.96
N SER A 403 -7.87 2.93 -6.35
CA SER A 403 -7.60 3.93 -7.39
C SER A 403 -8.28 3.63 -8.73
N PHE A 404 -8.31 2.36 -9.13
CA PHE A 404 -9.00 1.93 -10.35
C PHE A 404 -10.51 2.14 -10.27
N ALA A 405 -11.16 1.66 -9.20
CA ALA A 405 -12.60 1.78 -9.01
C ALA A 405 -13.05 3.25 -9.04
N GLN A 406 -12.31 4.14 -8.38
CA GLN A 406 -12.60 5.57 -8.37
C GLN A 406 -12.41 6.27 -9.71
N LYS A 407 -11.50 5.76 -10.56
CA LYS A 407 -11.23 6.30 -11.90
C LYS A 407 -12.26 5.79 -12.91
N SER A 408 -12.57 4.50 -12.87
CA SER A 408 -13.24 3.80 -13.98
C SER A 408 -14.68 3.36 -13.67
N LEU A 409 -15.00 3.07 -12.41
CA LEU A 409 -16.30 2.47 -12.04
C LEU A 409 -17.22 3.47 -11.34
N LEU A 410 -16.81 3.99 -10.18
CA LEU A 410 -17.63 4.86 -9.32
C LEU A 410 -18.25 6.05 -10.07
N PRO A 411 -17.52 6.82 -10.91
CA PRO A 411 -18.11 7.94 -11.66
C PRO A 411 -19.26 7.54 -12.60
N ASN A 412 -19.33 6.27 -12.99
CA ASN A 412 -20.37 5.74 -13.88
C ASN A 412 -21.53 5.12 -13.10
N VAL A 413 -21.24 4.49 -11.95
CA VAL A 413 -22.27 3.90 -11.07
C VAL A 413 -23.17 4.96 -10.45
N VAL A 414 -22.58 6.04 -9.90
CA VAL A 414 -23.33 7.10 -9.17
C VAL A 414 -24.39 7.81 -10.02
N LYS A 415 -24.28 7.75 -11.35
CA LYS A 415 -25.24 8.37 -12.28
C LYS A 415 -26.60 7.68 -12.29
N SER A 416 -26.67 6.43 -11.83
CA SER A 416 -27.82 5.57 -12.11
C SER A 416 -28.23 4.63 -10.95
N ALA A 417 -27.68 4.87 -9.76
CA ALA A 417 -27.81 4.04 -8.56
C ALA A 417 -28.05 4.86 -7.28
N ARG A 418 -28.68 4.24 -6.28
CA ARG A 418 -28.65 4.69 -4.88
C ARG A 418 -27.40 4.10 -4.22
N MET A 419 -26.50 4.94 -3.71
CA MET A 419 -25.23 4.51 -3.13
C MET A 419 -25.42 4.21 -1.63
N VAL A 420 -25.56 2.93 -1.27
CA VAL A 420 -25.95 2.57 0.10
C VAL A 420 -24.74 2.44 1.02
N ALA A 421 -23.77 1.58 0.69
CA ALA A 421 -22.62 1.34 1.55
C ALA A 421 -21.32 1.15 0.77
N VAL A 422 -20.22 1.68 1.30
CA VAL A 422 -18.86 1.42 0.79
C VAL A 422 -17.97 0.81 1.88
N ALA A 423 -17.39 -0.34 1.57
CA ALA A 423 -16.43 -1.05 2.40
C ALA A 423 -15.01 -0.90 1.85
N THR A 424 -14.08 -0.40 2.66
CA THR A 424 -12.64 -0.43 2.33
C THR A 424 -11.83 -0.80 3.55
N ALA A 425 -10.71 -1.52 3.36
CA ALA A 425 -9.83 -1.94 4.46
C ALA A 425 -9.34 -0.78 5.36
N THR A 426 -9.20 0.43 4.80
CA THR A 426 -8.74 1.62 5.54
C THR A 426 -9.91 2.57 5.79
N GLY A 427 -10.25 2.83 7.06
CA GLY A 427 -11.43 3.62 7.42
C GLY A 427 -11.46 5.02 6.79
N ASN A 428 -10.34 5.74 6.74
CA ASN A 428 -10.27 7.06 6.09
C ASN A 428 -10.62 7.04 4.60
N ASN A 429 -10.23 5.98 3.88
CA ASN A 429 -10.58 5.82 2.48
C ASN A 429 -12.09 5.61 2.33
N ALA A 430 -12.69 4.76 3.17
CA ALA A 430 -14.14 4.53 3.15
C ALA A 430 -14.91 5.84 3.41
N ALA A 431 -14.54 6.60 4.44
CA ALA A 431 -15.21 7.87 4.77
C ALA A 431 -15.07 8.92 3.66
N ASN A 432 -13.86 9.09 3.10
CA ASN A 432 -13.64 10.05 2.01
C ASN A 432 -14.42 9.67 0.74
N ILE A 433 -14.44 8.39 0.39
CA ILE A 433 -15.16 7.89 -0.78
C ILE A 433 -16.67 8.00 -0.58
N ALA A 434 -17.16 7.69 0.63
CA ALA A 434 -18.56 7.87 0.97
C ALA A 434 -19.01 9.32 0.78
N HIS A 435 -18.24 10.28 1.33
CA HIS A 435 -18.52 11.70 1.16
C HIS A 435 -18.44 12.13 -0.31
N LYS A 436 -17.40 11.72 -1.05
CA LYS A 436 -17.17 12.12 -2.45
C LYS A 436 -18.23 11.60 -3.42
N TYR A 437 -18.73 10.39 -3.20
CA TYR A 437 -19.65 9.71 -4.12
C TYR A 437 -21.07 9.54 -3.56
N GLY A 438 -21.36 10.11 -2.39
CA GLY A 438 -22.69 10.16 -1.81
C GLY A 438 -23.19 8.83 -1.23
N PHE A 439 -22.32 8.02 -0.64
CA PHE A 439 -22.75 6.80 0.07
C PHE A 439 -23.40 7.13 1.41
N GLU A 440 -24.45 6.38 1.77
CA GLU A 440 -25.15 6.52 3.05
C GLU A 440 -24.34 5.94 4.21
N THR A 441 -23.53 4.90 3.96
CA THR A 441 -22.72 4.23 4.98
C THR A 441 -21.27 4.02 4.52
N ALA A 442 -20.30 4.34 5.39
CA ALA A 442 -18.91 3.92 5.26
C ALA A 442 -18.58 2.87 6.32
N THR A 443 -17.90 1.80 5.92
CA THR A 443 -17.54 0.69 6.80
C THR A 443 -16.15 0.14 6.48
N GLY A 444 -15.49 -0.46 7.49
CA GLY A 444 -14.32 -1.31 7.28
C GLY A 444 -14.69 -2.73 6.82
N GLU A 445 -15.90 -3.18 7.12
CA GLU A 445 -16.28 -4.59 7.02
C GLU A 445 -17.10 -4.88 5.76
N ALA A 446 -16.59 -5.79 4.92
CA ALA A 446 -17.30 -6.20 3.69
C ALA A 446 -18.64 -6.89 3.99
N SER A 447 -18.76 -7.56 5.15
CA SER A 447 -19.99 -8.22 5.60
C SER A 447 -21.14 -7.23 5.80
N THR A 448 -20.88 -6.01 6.24
CA THR A 448 -21.89 -4.94 6.35
C THR A 448 -22.54 -4.65 5.01
N VAL A 449 -21.77 -4.66 3.91
CA VAL A 449 -22.30 -4.50 2.54
C VAL A 449 -23.03 -5.76 2.08
N LEU A 450 -22.42 -6.92 2.27
CA LEU A 450 -22.94 -8.21 1.78
C LEU A 450 -24.23 -8.65 2.48
N ASN A 451 -24.45 -8.25 3.73
CA ASN A 451 -25.62 -8.62 4.51
C ASN A 451 -26.70 -7.52 4.54
N HIS A 452 -26.45 -6.36 3.92
CA HIS A 452 -27.40 -5.26 3.92
C HIS A 452 -28.65 -5.63 3.13
N LYS A 453 -29.83 -5.49 3.76
CA LYS A 453 -31.11 -5.90 3.17
C LYS A 453 -31.52 -5.03 1.98
N GLU A 454 -31.26 -3.73 2.03
CA GLU A 454 -31.61 -2.82 0.93
C GLU A 454 -30.67 -2.96 -0.28
N ILE A 455 -29.47 -3.52 -0.13
CA ILE A 455 -28.50 -3.61 -1.23
C ILE A 455 -28.88 -4.79 -2.12
N ASN A 456 -29.23 -4.52 -3.37
CA ASN A 456 -29.54 -5.54 -4.36
C ASN A 456 -28.40 -5.78 -5.37
N THR A 457 -27.38 -4.92 -5.37
CA THR A 457 -26.26 -4.97 -6.32
C THR A 457 -24.94 -4.63 -5.62
N VAL A 458 -23.90 -5.45 -5.83
CA VAL A 458 -22.58 -5.26 -5.22
C VAL A 458 -21.52 -5.13 -6.30
N PHE A 459 -20.68 -4.10 -6.17
CA PHE A 459 -19.45 -3.94 -6.95
C PHE A 459 -18.24 -4.40 -6.10
N ILE A 460 -17.42 -5.31 -6.63
CA ILE A 460 -16.22 -5.84 -6.00
C ILE A 460 -15.00 -5.43 -6.82
N ALA A 461 -14.16 -4.55 -6.27
CA ALA A 461 -12.90 -4.11 -6.88
C ALA A 461 -11.76 -4.13 -5.86
N THR A 462 -11.59 -5.29 -5.23
CA THR A 462 -10.56 -5.58 -4.23
C THR A 462 -9.29 -6.19 -4.86
N ARG A 463 -8.36 -6.71 -4.04
CA ARG A 463 -7.28 -7.56 -4.55
C ARG A 463 -7.84 -8.91 -4.99
N HIS A 464 -7.24 -9.53 -6.01
CA HIS A 464 -7.79 -10.67 -6.72
C HIS A 464 -8.16 -11.85 -5.81
N ASN A 465 -7.33 -12.14 -4.80
CA ASN A 465 -7.53 -13.24 -3.85
C ASN A 465 -8.82 -13.19 -3.02
N THR A 466 -9.51 -12.05 -3.02
CA THR A 466 -10.77 -11.89 -2.27
C THR A 466 -12.00 -11.96 -3.16
N HIS A 467 -11.84 -11.88 -4.49
CA HIS A 467 -12.95 -11.79 -5.45
C HIS A 467 -13.92 -12.96 -5.30
N ALA A 468 -13.44 -14.19 -5.44
CA ALA A 468 -14.29 -15.38 -5.40
C ALA A 468 -15.09 -15.48 -4.10
N SER A 469 -14.44 -15.22 -2.95
CA SER A 469 -15.11 -15.27 -1.65
C SER A 469 -16.25 -14.25 -1.51
N TYR A 470 -16.08 -13.04 -2.06
CA TYR A 470 -17.10 -12.00 -2.02
C TYR A 470 -18.20 -12.24 -3.06
N VAL A 471 -17.87 -12.72 -4.25
CA VAL A 471 -18.84 -13.13 -5.27
C VAL A 471 -19.75 -14.22 -4.71
N LEU A 472 -19.20 -15.28 -4.14
CA LEU A 472 -19.96 -16.37 -3.52
C LEU A 472 -20.90 -15.87 -2.41
N LYS A 473 -20.41 -14.99 -1.53
CA LYS A 473 -21.23 -14.41 -0.45
C LYS A 473 -22.32 -13.49 -0.98
N ALA A 474 -22.08 -12.76 -2.08
CA ALA A 474 -23.08 -11.89 -2.68
C ALA A 474 -24.19 -12.70 -3.38
N LEU A 475 -23.81 -13.73 -4.16
CA LEU A 475 -24.76 -14.64 -4.81
C LEU A 475 -25.65 -15.36 -3.79
N LYS A 476 -25.06 -15.87 -2.69
CA LYS A 476 -25.80 -16.48 -1.57
C LYS A 476 -26.86 -15.58 -0.92
N ASN A 477 -26.70 -14.27 -1.05
CA ASN A 477 -27.64 -13.27 -0.55
C ASN A 477 -28.51 -12.70 -1.67
N ASP A 478 -28.64 -13.42 -2.80
CA ASP A 478 -29.42 -13.08 -3.98
C ASP A 478 -29.09 -11.68 -4.57
N LYS A 479 -27.85 -11.23 -4.43
CA LYS A 479 -27.40 -9.93 -4.93
C LYS A 479 -26.85 -10.05 -6.35
N ASN A 480 -27.14 -9.06 -7.19
CA ASN A 480 -26.45 -8.89 -8.45
C ASN A 480 -24.98 -8.49 -8.19
N VAL A 481 -24.05 -8.98 -8.99
CA VAL A 481 -22.61 -8.84 -8.75
C VAL A 481 -21.91 -8.28 -9.99
N PHE A 482 -21.21 -7.18 -9.81
CA PHE A 482 -20.14 -6.74 -10.70
C PHE A 482 -18.80 -6.98 -10.00
N VAL A 483 -17.91 -7.76 -10.60
CA VAL A 483 -16.58 -8.03 -10.04
C VAL A 483 -15.50 -7.69 -11.06
N GLU A 484 -14.45 -7.00 -10.61
CA GLU A 484 -13.28 -6.78 -11.45
C GLU A 484 -12.58 -8.09 -11.78
N LYS A 485 -11.88 -8.12 -12.93
CA LYS A 485 -11.12 -9.31 -13.32
C LYS A 485 -9.88 -9.51 -12.43
N PRO A 486 -9.47 -10.76 -12.16
CA PRO A 486 -10.10 -12.02 -12.57
C PRO A 486 -11.26 -12.42 -11.66
N LEU A 487 -12.16 -13.28 -12.14
CA LEU A 487 -13.27 -13.80 -11.33
C LEU A 487 -12.81 -14.64 -10.13
N ALA A 488 -11.75 -15.43 -10.32
CA ALA A 488 -11.18 -16.33 -9.33
C ALA A 488 -9.66 -16.46 -9.51
N LEU A 489 -8.94 -16.78 -8.43
CA LEU A 489 -7.51 -17.10 -8.51
C LEU A 489 -7.26 -18.59 -8.71
N HIS A 490 -8.19 -19.43 -8.27
CA HIS A 490 -8.06 -20.87 -8.35
C HIS A 490 -9.23 -21.52 -9.10
N ARG A 491 -8.96 -22.65 -9.76
CA ARG A 491 -9.98 -23.36 -10.54
C ARG A 491 -11.14 -23.86 -9.67
N ASN A 492 -10.86 -24.35 -8.47
CA ASN A 492 -11.90 -24.79 -7.54
C ASN A 492 -12.86 -23.65 -7.13
N GLU A 493 -12.35 -22.44 -6.96
CA GLU A 493 -13.18 -21.25 -6.70
C GLU A 493 -14.10 -20.94 -7.88
N LEU A 494 -13.60 -21.05 -9.11
CA LEU A 494 -14.40 -20.85 -10.32
C LEU A 494 -15.55 -21.88 -10.41
N GLU A 495 -15.28 -23.15 -10.11
CA GLU A 495 -16.32 -24.19 -10.06
C GLU A 495 -17.36 -23.93 -8.96
N GLN A 496 -16.92 -23.44 -7.78
CA GLN A 496 -17.84 -23.05 -6.72
C GLN A 496 -18.74 -21.89 -7.15
N ILE A 497 -18.21 -20.89 -7.85
CA ILE A 497 -19.00 -19.76 -8.35
C ILE A 497 -20.02 -20.24 -9.38
N LYS A 498 -19.64 -21.14 -10.29
CA LYS A 498 -20.56 -21.75 -11.25
C LYS A 498 -21.72 -22.46 -10.57
N ALA A 499 -21.40 -23.38 -9.66
CA ALA A 499 -22.41 -24.14 -8.94
C ALA A 499 -23.34 -23.25 -8.10
N GLU A 500 -22.84 -22.12 -7.59
CA GLU A 500 -23.67 -21.18 -6.85
C GLU A 500 -24.52 -20.31 -7.77
N TYR A 501 -23.95 -19.77 -8.85
CA TYR A 501 -24.66 -18.93 -9.81
C TYR A 501 -25.90 -19.61 -10.38
N GLU A 502 -25.81 -20.91 -10.71
CA GLU A 502 -26.92 -21.72 -11.25
C GLU A 502 -28.12 -21.86 -10.28
N LYS A 503 -27.96 -21.54 -8.99
CA LYS A 503 -29.03 -21.63 -7.97
C LYS A 503 -29.83 -20.34 -7.81
N HIS A 504 -29.34 -19.23 -8.33
CA HIS A 504 -29.87 -17.89 -8.06
C HIS A 504 -30.28 -17.18 -9.35
N ASN A 505 -31.27 -16.30 -9.27
CA ASN A 505 -31.67 -15.43 -10.40
C ASN A 505 -30.86 -14.11 -10.44
N SER A 506 -29.65 -14.14 -9.88
CA SER A 506 -28.77 -12.98 -9.79
C SER A 506 -27.98 -12.78 -11.08
N ARG A 507 -27.67 -11.53 -11.41
CA ARG A 507 -26.76 -11.22 -12.53
C ARG A 507 -25.32 -11.24 -12.03
N LEU A 508 -24.41 -11.86 -12.78
CA LEU A 508 -22.98 -11.79 -12.55
C LEU A 508 -22.30 -11.17 -13.76
N MET A 509 -21.49 -10.15 -13.53
CA MET A 509 -20.69 -9.46 -14.54
C MET A 509 -19.24 -9.43 -14.08
N VAL A 510 -18.32 -9.80 -14.98
CA VAL A 510 -16.88 -9.59 -14.79
C VAL A 510 -16.46 -8.37 -15.59
N GLY A 511 -15.50 -7.58 -15.08
CA GLY A 511 -14.96 -6.35 -15.68
C GLY A 511 -14.20 -6.54 -17.01
N PHE A 512 -14.76 -7.28 -17.96
CA PHE A 512 -14.26 -7.50 -19.31
C PHE A 512 -14.61 -6.35 -20.26
N ASN A 513 -14.09 -5.17 -19.93
CA ASN A 513 -14.56 -3.90 -20.47
C ASN A 513 -14.37 -3.72 -21.99
N ARG A 514 -13.49 -4.49 -22.66
CA ARG A 514 -13.15 -4.24 -24.08
C ARG A 514 -14.25 -4.58 -25.05
N ARG A 515 -15.13 -5.53 -24.71
CA ARG A 515 -16.32 -5.85 -25.50
C ARG A 515 -17.19 -4.61 -25.75
N PHE A 516 -17.18 -3.68 -24.80
CA PHE A 516 -17.96 -2.44 -24.82
C PHE A 516 -17.23 -1.24 -25.45
N ALA A 517 -15.96 -1.40 -25.83
CA ALA A 517 -15.18 -0.30 -26.39
C ALA A 517 -15.75 0.14 -27.75
N PRO A 518 -15.91 1.46 -28.01
CA PRO A 518 -16.49 1.94 -29.26
C PRO A 518 -15.79 1.44 -30.52
N LEU A 519 -14.46 1.33 -30.48
CA LEU A 519 -13.68 0.85 -31.61
C LEU A 519 -13.85 -0.66 -31.83
N ILE A 520 -14.13 -1.44 -30.77
CA ILE A 520 -14.42 -2.87 -30.89
C ILE A 520 -15.84 -3.07 -31.44
N VAL A 521 -16.84 -2.37 -30.91
CA VAL A 521 -18.22 -2.42 -31.44
C VAL A 521 -18.26 -2.01 -32.92
N LYS A 522 -17.54 -0.94 -33.28
CA LYS A 522 -17.43 -0.50 -34.68
C LYS A 522 -16.65 -1.50 -35.54
N MET A 523 -15.62 -2.14 -35.02
CA MET A 523 -14.91 -3.21 -35.74
C MET A 523 -15.87 -4.34 -36.07
N MET A 524 -16.63 -4.82 -35.08
CA MET A 524 -17.56 -5.93 -35.24
C MET A 524 -18.70 -5.64 -36.23
N SER A 525 -19.13 -4.38 -36.39
CA SER A 525 -20.17 -4.03 -37.38
C SER A 525 -19.74 -4.21 -38.84
N HIS A 526 -18.46 -4.48 -39.12
CA HIS A 526 -17.95 -4.72 -40.47
C HIS A 526 -17.78 -6.20 -40.80
N PHE A 527 -17.93 -7.09 -39.82
CA PHE A 527 -17.86 -8.52 -40.02
C PHE A 527 -19.27 -9.13 -39.96
N GLU A 528 -19.53 -10.12 -40.81
CA GLU A 528 -20.76 -10.88 -40.73
C GLU A 528 -20.82 -11.65 -39.39
N PRO A 529 -21.96 -11.59 -38.67
CA PRO A 529 -22.14 -12.37 -37.45
C PRO A 529 -21.86 -13.86 -37.68
N GLY A 530 -21.10 -14.48 -36.79
CA GLY A 530 -20.75 -15.91 -36.87
C GLY A 530 -19.66 -16.29 -37.87
N ALA A 531 -19.27 -15.41 -38.81
CA ALA A 531 -18.22 -15.70 -39.78
C ALA A 531 -16.85 -15.96 -39.09
N ALA A 532 -16.09 -16.91 -39.64
CA ALA A 532 -14.76 -17.26 -39.15
C ALA A 532 -13.78 -16.08 -39.29
N LYS A 533 -12.96 -15.84 -38.27
CA LYS A 533 -12.00 -14.74 -38.23
C LYS A 533 -10.61 -15.24 -37.84
N SER A 534 -9.58 -14.64 -38.43
CA SER A 534 -8.20 -14.79 -37.98
C SER A 534 -7.77 -13.56 -37.20
N MET A 535 -7.18 -13.73 -36.02
CA MET A 535 -6.84 -12.63 -35.12
C MET A 535 -5.34 -12.67 -34.74
N LEU A 536 -4.68 -11.53 -34.81
CA LEU A 536 -3.35 -11.30 -34.24
C LEU A 536 -3.47 -10.23 -33.15
N TYR A 537 -3.12 -10.56 -31.91
CA TYR A 537 -3.20 -9.62 -30.79
C TYR A 537 -1.87 -9.52 -30.06
N ARG A 538 -1.19 -8.38 -30.18
CA ARG A 538 0.02 -8.06 -29.42
C ARG A 538 -0.29 -7.19 -28.21
N VAL A 539 0.20 -7.60 -27.05
CA VAL A 539 0.11 -6.88 -25.78
C VAL A 539 1.51 -6.62 -25.23
N ASN A 540 1.89 -5.35 -25.12
CA ASN A 540 3.16 -4.89 -24.58
C ASN A 540 2.92 -4.16 -23.25
N VAL A 541 3.31 -4.79 -22.14
CA VAL A 541 2.92 -4.35 -20.78
C VAL A 541 4.11 -3.92 -19.93
N GLY A 542 5.34 -4.22 -20.37
CA GLY A 542 6.58 -3.92 -19.67
C GLY A 542 6.72 -4.61 -18.31
N HIS A 543 7.90 -4.47 -17.68
CA HIS A 543 8.25 -5.20 -16.46
C HIS A 543 7.48 -4.69 -15.22
N ILE A 544 7.07 -5.63 -14.35
CA ILE A 544 6.60 -5.37 -12.98
C ILE A 544 7.56 -6.05 -12.01
N PRO A 545 8.07 -5.34 -10.99
CA PRO A 545 8.93 -5.92 -9.95
C PRO A 545 8.34 -7.17 -9.28
N ARG A 546 9.21 -8.12 -8.90
CA ARG A 546 8.80 -9.42 -8.33
C ARG A 546 8.14 -9.30 -6.96
N ASP A 547 8.46 -8.26 -6.21
CA ASP A 547 7.89 -7.91 -4.91
C ASP A 547 6.53 -7.21 -5.01
N HIS A 548 6.04 -6.91 -6.23
CA HIS A 548 4.71 -6.33 -6.39
C HIS A 548 3.61 -7.37 -6.16
N TRP A 549 2.56 -7.01 -5.42
CA TRP A 549 1.46 -7.92 -5.03
C TRP A 549 0.81 -8.69 -6.19
N THR A 550 0.81 -8.16 -7.42
CA THR A 550 0.27 -8.86 -8.60
C THR A 550 1.07 -10.10 -8.97
N GLN A 551 2.36 -10.13 -8.62
CA GLN A 551 3.27 -11.25 -8.80
C GLN A 551 3.24 -12.22 -7.62
N ASP A 552 2.54 -11.91 -6.53
CA ASP A 552 2.34 -12.89 -5.47
C ASP A 552 1.28 -13.92 -5.92
N PRO A 553 1.60 -15.23 -6.03
CA PRO A 553 0.65 -16.26 -6.44
C PRO A 553 -0.62 -16.32 -5.58
N GLN A 554 -0.52 -15.98 -4.29
CA GLN A 554 -1.63 -16.08 -3.33
C GLN A 554 -2.48 -14.81 -3.29
N VAL A 555 -1.98 -13.68 -3.80
CA VAL A 555 -2.69 -12.39 -3.76
C VAL A 555 -3.11 -11.94 -5.16
N GLY A 556 -2.19 -11.99 -6.11
CA GLY A 556 -2.36 -11.50 -7.48
C GLY A 556 -2.56 -12.60 -8.53
N GLY A 557 -2.02 -13.79 -8.31
CA GLY A 557 -2.10 -14.93 -9.25
C GLY A 557 -1.26 -14.77 -10.52
N GLY A 558 -0.35 -13.79 -10.56
CA GLY A 558 0.45 -13.49 -11.74
C GLY A 558 -0.34 -12.87 -12.89
N ARG A 559 0.34 -12.64 -14.01
CA ARG A 559 -0.23 -11.94 -15.17
C ARG A 559 -1.16 -12.79 -16.03
N ILE A 560 -0.98 -14.11 -16.06
CA ILE A 560 -1.85 -14.99 -16.85
C ILE A 560 -3.28 -14.96 -16.28
N ILE A 561 -3.43 -15.26 -14.99
CA ILE A 561 -4.74 -15.19 -14.33
C ILE A 561 -5.21 -13.74 -14.23
N GLY A 562 -4.35 -12.84 -13.76
CA GLY A 562 -4.73 -11.48 -13.40
C GLY A 562 -4.92 -10.50 -14.57
N GLU A 563 -4.34 -10.73 -15.75
CA GLU A 563 -4.44 -9.79 -16.89
C GLU A 563 -4.71 -10.48 -18.24
N VAL A 564 -4.14 -11.66 -18.52
CA VAL A 564 -4.33 -12.32 -19.82
C VAL A 564 -5.78 -12.75 -20.06
N CYS A 565 -6.53 -13.09 -19.02
CA CYS A 565 -7.98 -13.33 -19.07
C CYS A 565 -8.74 -12.25 -19.86
N HIS A 566 -8.28 -11.00 -19.76
CA HIS A 566 -8.84 -9.84 -20.43
C HIS A 566 -8.72 -9.86 -21.95
N PHE A 567 -7.61 -10.39 -22.47
CA PHE A 567 -7.33 -10.46 -23.91
C PHE A 567 -7.94 -11.70 -24.54
N VAL A 568 -7.95 -12.79 -23.77
CA VAL A 568 -8.66 -14.01 -24.13
C VAL A 568 -10.16 -13.74 -24.29
N ASP A 569 -10.76 -13.06 -23.32
CA ASP A 569 -12.16 -12.63 -23.38
C ASP A 569 -12.45 -11.82 -24.66
N LEU A 570 -11.60 -10.85 -24.99
CA LEU A 570 -11.79 -10.04 -26.20
C LEU A 570 -11.70 -10.88 -27.47
N CYS A 571 -10.76 -11.83 -27.56
CA CYS A 571 -10.66 -12.74 -28.70
C CYS A 571 -11.91 -13.64 -28.82
N MET A 572 -12.47 -14.10 -27.70
CA MET A 572 -13.74 -14.85 -27.71
C MET A 572 -14.89 -13.99 -28.22
N PHE A 573 -15.00 -12.75 -27.75
CA PHE A 573 -16.03 -11.81 -28.23
C PHE A 573 -15.91 -11.54 -29.73
N VAL A 574 -14.69 -11.31 -30.23
CA VAL A 574 -14.45 -11.06 -31.66
C VAL A 574 -14.72 -12.32 -32.50
N ALA A 575 -14.33 -13.50 -32.03
CA ALA A 575 -14.66 -14.76 -32.69
C ALA A 575 -16.19 -14.93 -32.78
N GLY A 576 -16.92 -14.56 -31.73
CA GLY A 576 -18.37 -14.79 -31.61
C GLY A 576 -18.71 -16.27 -31.51
N SER A 577 -17.80 -17.07 -30.94
CA SER A 577 -17.86 -18.53 -30.89
C SER A 577 -17.05 -19.07 -29.71
N ARG A 578 -17.34 -20.30 -29.29
CA ARG A 578 -16.65 -20.95 -28.17
C ARG A 578 -15.25 -21.42 -28.59
N PRO A 579 -14.25 -21.31 -27.70
CA PRO A 579 -12.94 -21.89 -27.92
C PRO A 579 -12.97 -23.42 -27.74
N LEU A 580 -12.35 -24.13 -28.67
CA LEU A 580 -12.18 -25.59 -28.68
C LEU A 580 -10.90 -26.02 -27.96
N SER A 581 -9.80 -25.31 -28.23
CA SER A 581 -8.48 -25.67 -27.72
C SER A 581 -7.56 -24.47 -27.55
N VAL A 582 -6.57 -24.59 -26.66
CA VAL A 582 -5.50 -23.62 -26.47
C VAL A 582 -4.13 -24.28 -26.53
N SER A 583 -3.16 -23.63 -27.17
CA SER A 583 -1.73 -23.94 -27.02
C SER A 583 -0.97 -22.70 -26.58
N ALA A 584 0.00 -22.84 -25.68
CA ALA A 584 0.76 -21.70 -25.18
C ALA A 584 2.21 -22.05 -24.87
N HIS A 585 3.09 -21.09 -25.12
CA HIS A 585 4.51 -21.18 -24.80
C HIS A 585 4.95 -19.90 -24.09
N ALA A 586 5.67 -20.06 -22.97
CA ALA A 586 6.26 -18.95 -22.24
C ALA A 586 7.76 -18.84 -22.55
N LEU A 587 8.30 -17.63 -22.43
CA LEU A 587 9.74 -17.43 -22.41
C LEU A 587 10.31 -18.09 -21.15
N ASP A 588 11.18 -19.09 -21.33
CA ASP A 588 11.85 -19.75 -20.22
C ASP A 588 13.02 -18.89 -19.70
N ALA A 589 12.88 -18.42 -18.47
CA ALA A 589 13.91 -17.69 -17.74
C ALA A 589 14.06 -18.21 -16.31
N GLY A 590 13.71 -19.48 -16.06
CA GLY A 590 13.78 -20.10 -14.73
C GLY A 590 12.84 -19.48 -13.70
N GLN A 591 11.66 -19.03 -14.13
CA GLN A 591 10.69 -18.32 -13.29
C GLN A 591 9.46 -19.21 -13.03
N GLU A 592 8.94 -19.21 -11.80
CA GLU A 592 7.69 -19.92 -11.45
C GLU A 592 6.42 -19.21 -11.96
N ILE A 593 6.52 -17.91 -12.28
CA ILE A 593 5.42 -17.09 -12.77
C ILE A 593 5.81 -16.52 -14.13
N TRP A 594 5.04 -16.88 -15.16
CA TRP A 594 5.27 -16.42 -16.53
C TRP A 594 4.54 -15.11 -16.82
N ASP A 595 5.24 -14.18 -17.47
CA ASP A 595 4.70 -12.89 -17.89
C ASP A 595 5.10 -12.50 -19.33
N THR A 596 5.75 -13.41 -20.04
CA THR A 596 6.11 -13.25 -21.45
C THR A 596 5.77 -14.56 -22.15
N LEU A 597 4.74 -14.56 -22.99
CA LEU A 597 4.15 -15.76 -23.58
C LEU A 597 3.45 -15.50 -24.92
N VAL A 598 3.31 -16.56 -25.70
CA VAL A 598 2.48 -16.63 -26.91
C VAL A 598 1.40 -17.68 -26.72
N ILE A 599 0.18 -17.39 -27.16
CA ILE A 599 -1.02 -18.21 -26.96
C ILE A 599 -1.74 -18.33 -28.30
N ASN A 600 -2.15 -19.54 -28.68
CA ASN A 600 -3.02 -19.78 -29.83
C ASN A 600 -4.36 -20.37 -29.35
N LEU A 601 -5.47 -19.84 -29.88
CA LEU A 601 -6.83 -20.30 -29.62
C LEU A 601 -7.50 -20.73 -30.92
N ASN A 602 -8.18 -21.88 -30.87
CA ASN A 602 -9.06 -22.36 -31.95
C ASN A 602 -10.52 -22.30 -31.50
N PHE A 603 -11.43 -21.94 -32.39
CA PHE A 603 -12.85 -21.75 -32.09
C PHE A 603 -13.76 -22.68 -32.92
N GLU A 604 -14.97 -22.96 -32.42
CA GLU A 604 -15.94 -23.87 -33.07
C GLU A 604 -16.34 -23.41 -34.47
N ASN A 605 -16.49 -22.10 -34.69
CA ASN A 605 -16.81 -21.55 -36.01
C ASN A 605 -15.61 -21.51 -36.98
N GLY A 606 -14.47 -22.11 -36.61
CA GLY A 606 -13.24 -22.10 -37.40
C GLY A 606 -12.40 -20.83 -37.26
N SER A 607 -12.78 -19.89 -36.36
CA SER A 607 -11.91 -18.76 -36.04
C SER A 607 -10.61 -19.22 -35.37
N VAL A 608 -9.56 -18.43 -35.50
CA VAL A 608 -8.27 -18.63 -34.84
C VAL A 608 -7.73 -17.32 -34.28
N ALA A 609 -7.07 -17.36 -33.13
CA ALA A 609 -6.42 -16.20 -32.54
C ALA A 609 -5.00 -16.53 -32.06
N SER A 610 -4.06 -15.61 -32.30
CA SER A 610 -2.73 -15.61 -31.70
C SER A 610 -2.58 -14.40 -30.79
N ILE A 611 -2.33 -14.61 -29.51
CA ILE A 611 -2.06 -13.57 -28.51
C ILE A 611 -0.58 -13.61 -28.14
N SER A 612 0.12 -12.52 -28.37
CA SER A 612 1.53 -12.31 -27.99
C SER A 612 1.59 -11.32 -26.83
N TYR A 613 1.85 -11.82 -25.62
CA TYR A 613 1.88 -11.04 -24.38
C TYR A 613 3.31 -10.88 -23.87
N PHE A 614 3.80 -9.64 -23.80
CA PHE A 614 5.22 -9.35 -23.54
C PHE A 614 5.41 -8.36 -22.38
N ALA A 615 5.99 -8.85 -21.28
CA ALA A 615 6.44 -8.03 -20.15
C ALA A 615 7.89 -7.53 -20.30
N ASN A 616 8.66 -8.05 -21.26
CA ASN A 616 10.03 -7.63 -21.52
C ASN A 616 10.15 -6.47 -22.55
N GLY A 617 9.02 -5.97 -23.08
CA GLY A 617 9.01 -4.88 -24.04
C GLY A 617 9.12 -3.48 -23.42
N SER A 618 9.57 -2.51 -24.22
CA SER A 618 9.65 -1.10 -23.80
C SER A 618 8.27 -0.48 -23.63
N LYS A 619 8.02 0.21 -22.52
CA LYS A 619 6.79 0.98 -22.27
C LYS A 619 6.60 2.18 -23.22
N SER A 620 7.60 2.51 -24.06
CA SER A 620 7.47 3.52 -25.11
C SER A 620 6.61 3.08 -26.29
N LEU A 621 6.45 1.76 -26.49
CA LEU A 621 5.57 1.21 -27.52
C LEU A 621 4.14 1.11 -26.99
N ASP A 622 3.17 1.44 -27.85
CA ASP A 622 1.75 1.31 -27.56
C ASP A 622 1.39 -0.07 -27.00
N LYS A 623 0.56 -0.06 -25.93
CA LYS A 623 0.27 -1.24 -25.13
C LYS A 623 -0.37 -2.35 -25.94
N GLU A 624 -1.31 -2.02 -26.82
CA GLU A 624 -2.18 -3.01 -27.44
C GLU A 624 -2.28 -2.80 -28.94
N TYR A 625 -2.20 -3.89 -29.70
CA TYR A 625 -2.31 -3.88 -31.14
C TYR A 625 -3.02 -5.15 -31.60
N MET A 626 -4.14 -5.00 -32.31
CA MET A 626 -4.94 -6.12 -32.78
C MET A 626 -5.23 -6.00 -34.27
N GLU A 627 -5.06 -7.09 -35.00
CA GLU A 627 -5.51 -7.25 -36.38
C GLU A 627 -6.55 -8.35 -36.45
N VAL A 628 -7.62 -8.13 -37.21
CA VAL A 628 -8.70 -9.10 -37.43
C VAL A 628 -8.96 -9.20 -38.93
N TYR A 629 -9.00 -10.44 -39.42
CA TYR A 629 -9.19 -10.77 -40.83
C TYR A 629 -10.41 -11.67 -40.99
N GLY A 630 -11.25 -11.42 -42.00
CA GLY A 630 -12.39 -12.26 -42.33
C GLY A 630 -13.23 -11.69 -43.46
N SER A 631 -13.72 -12.55 -44.36
CA SER A 631 -14.65 -12.20 -45.46
C SER A 631 -14.26 -10.96 -46.29
N GLY A 632 -12.97 -10.80 -46.62
CA GLY A 632 -12.46 -9.66 -47.40
C GLY A 632 -12.34 -8.34 -46.62
N VAL A 633 -12.51 -8.38 -45.30
CA VAL A 633 -12.33 -7.26 -44.38
C VAL A 633 -11.09 -7.49 -43.51
N THR A 634 -10.27 -6.44 -43.36
CA THR A 634 -9.19 -6.39 -42.38
C THR A 634 -9.38 -5.18 -41.47
N ALA A 635 -9.39 -5.42 -40.16
CA ALA A 635 -9.45 -4.37 -39.15
C ALA A 635 -8.14 -4.31 -38.36
N VAL A 636 -7.60 -3.11 -38.16
CA VAL A 636 -6.38 -2.85 -37.38
C VAL A 636 -6.67 -1.88 -36.26
N LEU A 637 -6.60 -2.35 -35.01
CA LEU A 637 -6.78 -1.56 -33.80
C LEU A 637 -5.43 -1.25 -33.15
N LYS A 638 -5.17 0.04 -32.91
CA LYS A 638 -3.96 0.55 -32.26
C LYS A 638 -4.33 1.20 -30.93
N ASP A 639 -4.03 0.51 -29.84
CA ASP A 639 -4.17 0.88 -28.41
C ASP A 639 -5.50 1.54 -28.03
N PHE A 640 -6.59 1.13 -28.67
CA PHE A 640 -7.91 1.75 -28.45
C PHE A 640 -7.90 3.27 -28.66
N LYS A 641 -6.96 3.74 -29.51
CA LYS A 641 -6.79 5.13 -29.96
C LYS A 641 -7.25 5.29 -31.41
N LYS A 642 -6.98 4.27 -32.24
CA LYS A 642 -7.25 4.28 -33.68
C LYS A 642 -7.69 2.91 -34.18
N LEU A 643 -8.71 2.89 -35.02
CA LEU A 643 -9.18 1.75 -35.80
C LEU A 643 -9.02 2.06 -37.29
N GLU A 644 -8.41 1.14 -38.03
CA GLU A 644 -8.32 1.18 -39.50
C GLU A 644 -9.13 0.01 -40.05
N ILE A 645 -10.02 0.25 -41.00
CA ILE A 645 -10.78 -0.81 -41.69
C ILE A 645 -10.39 -0.78 -43.17
N HIS A 646 -10.08 -1.96 -43.69
CA HIS A 646 -9.74 -2.20 -45.09
C HIS A 646 -10.78 -3.15 -45.69
N THR A 647 -11.37 -2.74 -46.81
CA THR A 647 -12.29 -3.55 -47.63
C THR A 647 -11.88 -3.43 -49.10
N SER A 648 -12.50 -4.21 -49.99
CA SER A 648 -12.24 -4.15 -51.45
C SER A 648 -12.28 -2.72 -52.01
N GLY A 649 -11.09 -2.12 -52.15
CA GLY A 649 -10.86 -0.77 -52.70
C GLY A 649 -11.09 0.43 -51.76
N LYS A 650 -11.41 0.24 -50.48
CA LYS A 650 -11.66 1.35 -49.54
C LYS A 650 -10.92 1.17 -48.22
N LYS A 651 -10.45 2.30 -47.66
CA LYS A 651 -9.87 2.38 -46.32
C LYS A 651 -10.60 3.43 -45.50
N SER A 652 -10.97 3.09 -44.27
CA SER A 652 -11.56 4.04 -43.32
C SER A 652 -10.78 4.08 -42.01
N PHE A 653 -10.85 5.22 -41.32
CA PHE A 653 -10.17 5.46 -40.06
C PHE A 653 -11.14 6.00 -39.03
N THR A 654 -11.05 5.50 -37.81
CA THR A 654 -11.79 6.03 -36.67
C THR A 654 -10.83 6.22 -35.52
N SER A 655 -10.81 7.42 -34.94
CA SER A 655 -10.07 7.69 -33.72
C SER A 655 -11.04 7.90 -32.57
N ALA A 656 -10.78 7.24 -31.46
CA ALA A 656 -11.47 7.39 -30.18
C ALA A 656 -10.48 6.96 -29.10
N GLN A 657 -10.60 7.47 -27.87
CA GLN A 657 -9.75 7.02 -26.75
C GLN A 657 -10.62 6.53 -25.61
N ASP A 658 -11.19 5.33 -25.79
CA ASP A 658 -12.10 4.73 -24.82
C ASP A 658 -11.99 3.20 -24.87
N LYS A 659 -11.75 2.59 -23.69
CA LYS A 659 -11.63 1.15 -23.52
C LYS A 659 -12.95 0.48 -23.14
N GLY A 660 -14.05 1.22 -22.92
CA GLY A 660 -15.39 0.66 -22.72
C GLY A 660 -15.92 0.63 -21.29
N HIS A 661 -15.15 1.02 -20.26
CA HIS A 661 -15.57 0.92 -18.85
C HIS A 661 -16.90 1.64 -18.56
N SER A 662 -17.12 2.83 -19.13
CA SER A 662 -18.37 3.57 -18.90
C SER A 662 -19.59 2.81 -19.42
N ARG A 663 -19.46 2.23 -20.62
CA ARG A 663 -20.55 1.50 -21.29
C ARG A 663 -20.80 0.14 -20.70
N GLU A 664 -19.74 -0.52 -20.24
CA GLU A 664 -19.82 -1.76 -19.47
C GLU A 664 -20.66 -1.56 -18.20
N VAL A 665 -20.32 -0.55 -17.39
CA VAL A 665 -21.08 -0.22 -16.18
C VAL A 665 -22.52 0.17 -16.52
N GLU A 666 -22.72 1.01 -17.54
CA GLU A 666 -24.05 1.42 -17.99
C GLU A 666 -24.91 0.23 -18.43
N ALA A 667 -24.36 -0.68 -19.23
CA ALA A 667 -25.04 -1.88 -19.69
C ALA A 667 -25.45 -2.78 -18.52
N PHE A 668 -24.54 -2.99 -17.56
CA PHE A 668 -24.84 -3.79 -16.37
C PHE A 668 -25.94 -3.16 -15.50
N MET A 669 -25.82 -1.86 -15.22
CA MET A 669 -26.81 -1.13 -14.42
C MET A 669 -28.18 -1.05 -15.11
N LYS A 670 -28.20 -0.99 -16.44
CA LYS A 670 -29.43 -1.08 -17.24
C LYS A 670 -30.07 -2.47 -17.10
N ALA A 671 -29.30 -3.54 -17.29
CA ALA A 671 -29.79 -4.91 -17.14
C ALA A 671 -30.39 -5.19 -15.75
N VAL A 672 -29.73 -4.69 -14.69
CA VAL A 672 -30.26 -4.79 -13.32
C VAL A 672 -31.58 -4.05 -13.16
N ARG A 673 -31.70 -2.84 -13.69
CA ARG A 673 -32.92 -2.01 -13.59
C ARG A 673 -34.10 -2.61 -14.36
N GLU A 674 -33.83 -3.16 -15.54
CA GLU A 674 -34.84 -3.72 -16.44
C GLU A 674 -35.19 -5.18 -16.11
N GLY A 675 -34.49 -5.80 -15.16
CA GLY A 675 -34.66 -7.23 -14.89
C GLY A 675 -34.20 -8.12 -16.05
N ALA A 676 -33.38 -7.61 -16.97
CA ALA A 676 -32.85 -8.36 -18.12
C ALA A 676 -31.65 -9.24 -17.72
N GLU A 677 -31.22 -10.13 -18.61
CA GLU A 677 -29.99 -10.92 -18.43
C GLU A 677 -28.72 -10.04 -18.34
N ALA A 678 -27.66 -10.59 -17.74
CA ALA A 678 -26.38 -9.89 -17.68
C ALA A 678 -25.84 -9.60 -19.11
N PRO A 679 -25.18 -8.45 -19.35
CA PRO A 679 -24.69 -8.09 -20.69
C PRO A 679 -23.66 -9.07 -21.30
N ILE A 680 -22.98 -9.84 -20.46
CA ILE A 680 -22.11 -10.94 -20.88
C ILE A 680 -22.76 -12.22 -20.38
N PRO A 681 -23.06 -13.20 -21.26
CA PRO A 681 -23.58 -14.49 -20.84
C PRO A 681 -22.65 -15.16 -19.82
N PHE A 682 -23.23 -15.82 -18.82
CA PHE A 682 -22.42 -16.47 -17.78
C PHE A 682 -21.46 -17.52 -18.34
N GLU A 683 -21.87 -18.24 -19.39
CA GLU A 683 -21.00 -19.20 -20.06
C GLU A 683 -19.73 -18.55 -20.63
N ASP A 684 -19.84 -17.38 -21.26
CA ASP A 684 -18.69 -16.61 -21.74
C ASP A 684 -17.78 -16.18 -20.59
N ILE A 685 -18.35 -15.74 -19.47
CA ILE A 685 -17.62 -15.34 -18.27
C ILE A 685 -16.83 -16.54 -17.71
N TYR A 686 -17.48 -17.69 -17.59
CA TYR A 686 -16.88 -18.91 -17.07
C TYR A 686 -15.72 -19.37 -17.97
N ILE A 687 -15.94 -19.47 -19.28
CA ILE A 687 -14.92 -19.91 -20.24
C ILE A 687 -13.74 -18.92 -20.29
N SER A 688 -14.00 -17.61 -20.31
CA SER A 688 -12.95 -16.58 -20.29
C SER A 688 -12.11 -16.63 -19.02
N SER A 689 -12.70 -17.05 -17.89
CA SER A 689 -12.03 -17.23 -16.61
C SER A 689 -11.32 -18.60 -16.50
N LEU A 690 -11.79 -19.62 -17.22
CA LEU A 690 -11.19 -20.96 -17.26
C LEU A 690 -9.92 -21.01 -18.12
N LEU A 691 -9.91 -20.31 -19.25
CA LEU A 691 -8.82 -20.32 -20.21
C LEU A 691 -7.43 -19.97 -19.64
N PRO A 692 -7.27 -18.97 -18.75
CA PRO A 692 -6.00 -18.72 -18.08
C PRO A 692 -5.41 -19.95 -17.38
N PHE A 693 -6.25 -20.79 -16.75
CA PHE A 693 -5.79 -22.06 -16.16
C PHE A 693 -5.37 -23.06 -17.23
N LYS A 694 -6.10 -23.13 -18.35
CA LYS A 694 -5.76 -23.98 -19.50
C LYS A 694 -4.48 -23.54 -20.22
N ILE A 695 -4.19 -22.24 -20.26
CA ILE A 695 -2.93 -21.68 -20.75
C ILE A 695 -1.77 -22.15 -19.88
N ILE A 696 -1.91 -22.10 -18.56
CA ILE A 696 -0.91 -22.61 -17.60
C ILE A 696 -0.70 -24.12 -17.82
N GLU A 697 -1.78 -24.89 -17.94
CA GLU A 697 -1.73 -26.34 -18.22
C GLU A 697 -0.98 -26.64 -19.53
N SER A 698 -1.21 -25.83 -20.58
CA SER A 698 -0.52 -25.96 -21.86
C SER A 698 0.98 -25.67 -21.75
N ILE A 699 1.36 -24.58 -21.06
CA ILE A 699 2.77 -24.22 -20.83
C ILE A 699 3.49 -25.33 -20.07
N GLN A 700 2.87 -25.85 -19.01
CA GLN A 700 3.46 -26.89 -18.16
C GLN A 700 3.61 -28.23 -18.89
N SER A 701 2.62 -28.60 -19.71
CA SER A 701 2.61 -29.89 -20.42
C SER A 701 3.33 -29.86 -21.78
N GLY A 702 3.54 -28.67 -22.35
CA GLY A 702 4.02 -28.48 -23.71
C GLY A 702 3.03 -28.94 -24.80
N LYS A 703 1.76 -29.13 -24.45
CA LYS A 703 0.72 -29.69 -25.34
C LYS A 703 -0.41 -28.70 -25.60
N THR A 704 -1.11 -28.89 -26.71
CA THR A 704 -2.43 -28.29 -26.94
C THR A 704 -3.44 -28.90 -25.99
N ILE A 705 -4.22 -28.06 -25.31
CA ILE A 705 -5.23 -28.47 -24.32
C ILE A 705 -6.62 -28.22 -24.89
N ALA A 706 -7.46 -29.26 -24.91
CA ALA A 706 -8.89 -29.14 -25.21
C ALA A 706 -9.64 -28.52 -24.01
N LEU A 707 -10.69 -27.74 -24.30
CA LEU A 707 -11.50 -27.11 -23.26
C LEU A 707 -12.64 -28.01 -22.75
N PHE A 708 -13.22 -28.82 -23.63
CA PHE A 708 -14.38 -29.67 -23.38
C PHE A 708 -14.08 -31.12 -23.74
#